data_AF-A0A7W5AGM2-F1
#
_entry.id   AF-A0A7W5AGM2-F1
#
_cell.length_a   1.000
_cell.length_b   1.000
_cell.length_c   1.000
_cell.angle_alpha   90.00
_cell.angle_beta   90.00
_cell.angle_gamma   90.00
#
_symmetry.space_group_name_H-M   'P 1'
#
loop_
_entity.id
_entity.type
_entity.pdbx_description
1 polymer ?
#
loop_
_entity_poly.entity_id
_entity_poly.type
_entity_poly.pdbx_seq_one_letter_code
_entity_poly.pdbx_strand_id
1 'polypeptide(L)'
;MAVVAVVCCAATAGAAEAYVRSVPLPTDPSEPQASTLYYRDGRTILARVGTTNHNDVPLSAVPADVRSAVLAAEDRDFYHHNGVSIRGVLRAVAANVSGGHQGASTITQQYARNAFLTQEVSVERKGKEFALAVQLEREYSKDEILERYLNTIYYGRGAYGIAAAAHAYFGITPERLTAAQGAVLAAVIRDPYNLDPANDGEAARARWNWVIESERELGWLDAVPDYPVVNPAPAGDTGPNGLVIERVEQELAAHGITSRALHTQGLSIVTTLDPVAQNAAVSQVTGHLAGQPKDLQVALVAVDPGSGGVRAYYGGDQGRGFFDYASAAYPAASTFKPIVLAAALREGIGYLSRWDGSSPRTFTGRLGVPLENPANQQCPVCTLEQAMVKSLNTPFYAVTEKIGADKVRTMAYDLGVQRKYAGARSLVDAEGEPTPGKTRSDIAIGRYAVAPDDLASVYATFAAGGVRHDRHFVENVSAPDGRQVWTVVPTSKRVLDSEAAADVSAVLGAVVRDDGAVPNRPAAGKTGVQQWGDTKDNQVAWMVGYTPELASAVWIGKAQPGPIRDRLGRAIEGRTLPAQLWRDFTQVALNDIPKTALPKPVHVGRTDVGDAGRSKESKKPTDKDKGSDDKPGRGIPVVRTAGKGQRLALTFDDGPSPYTAQVLDLLAEQHVRATFCVVGEEVEKYPDLVRRIVAEGHVLCNHSWKHDDLGRLSAAEASADIARTDAAIAAAVPGVTVPFFRAPFGSWGKSAMAGTDLGHTPLGWVVDPDDWLLPGADVIADRIEKQLQPRAVVLVHDGGGERDQTVEALTRLIPKLKKQGWTFDLPERTVHSQPLPTAPVKPTPSGSTSPSPAPDPGPSTSVKPADSGRGASSAAGG
;
A
#
# COMPACT_ATOMS: atom_id res chain seq x y z
N MET A 1 41.80 30.60 -10.70
CA MET A 1 40.42 30.28 -10.28
C MET A 1 39.37 30.92 -11.19
N ALA A 2 39.34 32.25 -11.37
CA ALA A 2 38.36 32.91 -12.26
C ALA A 2 38.44 32.47 -13.75
N VAL A 3 39.64 32.33 -14.31
CA VAL A 3 39.82 31.89 -15.71
C VAL A 3 39.39 30.44 -15.92
N VAL A 4 39.65 29.56 -14.95
CA VAL A 4 39.22 28.15 -14.99
C VAL A 4 37.70 28.05 -14.87
N ALA A 5 37.06 28.88 -14.05
CA ALA A 5 35.60 28.97 -13.96
C ALA A 5 34.96 29.48 -15.26
N VAL A 6 35.56 30.48 -15.91
CA VAL A 6 35.07 31.01 -17.21
C VAL A 6 35.22 29.97 -18.32
N VAL A 7 36.34 29.25 -18.37
CA VAL A 7 36.56 28.18 -19.37
C VAL A 7 35.61 27.00 -19.15
N CYS A 8 35.38 26.60 -17.90
CA CYS A 8 34.39 25.56 -17.58
C CYS A 8 32.96 26.00 -17.91
N CYS A 9 32.56 27.25 -17.62
CA CYS A 9 31.25 27.79 -18.00
C CYS A 9 31.08 27.93 -19.51
N ALA A 10 32.14 28.28 -20.25
CA ALA A 10 32.10 28.35 -21.71
C ALA A 10 32.01 26.94 -22.34
N ALA A 11 32.71 25.95 -21.77
CA ALA A 11 32.64 24.56 -22.23
C ALA A 11 31.25 23.94 -21.97
N THR A 12 30.63 24.22 -20.82
CA THR A 12 29.26 23.76 -20.53
C THR A 12 28.21 24.48 -21.38
N ALA A 13 28.36 25.78 -21.64
CA ALA A 13 27.50 26.51 -22.57
C ALA A 13 27.65 26.00 -24.01
N GLY A 14 28.87 25.69 -24.45
CA GLY A 14 29.14 25.10 -25.77
C GLY A 14 28.54 23.71 -25.93
N ALA A 15 28.63 22.86 -24.90
CA ALA A 15 28.01 21.54 -24.90
C ALA A 15 26.47 21.62 -24.91
N ALA A 16 25.89 22.57 -24.17
CA ALA A 16 24.45 22.81 -24.19
C ALA A 16 23.97 23.32 -25.56
N GLU A 17 24.69 24.24 -26.19
CA GLU A 17 24.38 24.72 -27.55
C GLU A 17 24.49 23.61 -28.60
N ALA A 18 25.53 22.77 -28.50
CA ALA A 18 25.70 21.61 -29.39
C ALA A 18 24.54 20.62 -29.24
N TYR A 19 24.10 20.35 -28.01
CA TYR A 19 22.94 19.50 -27.75
C TYR A 19 21.64 20.11 -28.28
N VAL A 20 21.39 21.41 -28.05
CA VAL A 20 20.24 22.12 -28.61
C VAL A 20 20.19 21.95 -30.13
N ARG A 21 21.30 22.19 -30.83
CA ARG A 21 21.37 22.04 -32.30
C ARG A 21 21.17 20.61 -32.80
N SER A 22 21.44 19.61 -31.97
CA SER A 22 21.28 18.20 -32.35
C SER A 22 19.82 17.72 -32.39
N VAL A 23 18.89 18.49 -31.84
CA VAL A 23 17.46 18.14 -31.75
C VAL A 23 16.65 19.03 -32.72
N PRO A 24 16.51 18.68 -34.00
CA PRO A 24 15.84 19.56 -34.97
C PRO A 24 14.35 19.76 -34.66
N LEU A 25 13.82 20.95 -34.95
CA LEU A 25 12.40 21.25 -34.84
C LEU A 25 11.60 20.44 -35.88
N PRO A 26 10.55 19.70 -35.48
CA PRO A 26 9.67 19.02 -36.43
C PRO A 26 8.86 20.03 -37.26
N THR A 27 8.52 19.68 -38.50
CA THR A 27 7.62 20.49 -39.34
C THR A 27 6.21 20.55 -38.75
N ASP A 28 5.57 21.72 -38.85
CA ASP A 28 4.17 21.88 -38.45
C ASP A 28 3.24 20.94 -39.23
N PRO A 29 2.29 20.27 -38.56
CA PRO A 29 1.35 19.38 -39.23
C PRO A 29 0.32 20.15 -40.08
N SER A 30 -0.25 19.45 -41.05
CA SER A 30 -1.36 19.88 -41.91
C SER A 30 -2.63 20.23 -41.11
N GLU A 31 -3.64 20.78 -41.82
CA GLU A 31 -4.94 21.14 -41.22
C GLU A 31 -5.49 20.03 -40.30
N PRO A 32 -5.96 20.38 -39.09
CA PRO A 32 -6.40 19.39 -38.11
C PRO A 32 -7.57 18.54 -38.59
N GLN A 33 -7.38 17.22 -38.57
CA GLN A 33 -8.43 16.23 -38.80
C GLN A 33 -8.61 15.36 -37.55
N ALA A 34 -9.86 15.15 -37.13
CA ALA A 34 -10.18 14.27 -36.00
C ALA A 34 -9.87 12.81 -36.35
N SER A 35 -9.21 12.10 -35.43
CA SER A 35 -8.94 10.66 -35.57
C SER A 35 -10.17 9.83 -35.18
N THR A 36 -10.29 8.64 -35.75
CA THR A 36 -11.36 7.69 -35.44
C THR A 36 -10.79 6.43 -34.79
N LEU A 37 -11.32 6.08 -33.62
CA LEU A 37 -11.05 4.83 -32.93
C LEU A 37 -12.14 3.84 -33.32
N TYR A 38 -11.73 2.64 -33.71
CA TYR A 38 -12.58 1.52 -34.06
C TYR A 38 -12.43 0.41 -33.01
N TYR A 39 -13.48 -0.36 -32.80
CA TYR A 39 -13.37 -1.67 -32.17
C TYR A 39 -12.51 -2.60 -33.04
N ARG A 40 -12.15 -3.78 -32.51
CA ARG A 40 -11.31 -4.77 -33.19
C ARG A 40 -11.83 -5.31 -34.52
N ASP A 41 -13.12 -5.10 -34.82
CA ASP A 41 -13.70 -5.45 -36.11
C ASP A 41 -13.26 -4.50 -37.24
N GLY A 42 -12.55 -3.41 -36.89
CA GLY A 42 -12.03 -2.40 -37.81
C GLY A 42 -13.11 -1.57 -38.50
N ARG A 43 -14.38 -1.66 -38.07
CA ARG A 43 -15.52 -1.03 -38.75
C ARG A 43 -16.46 -0.31 -37.79
N THR A 44 -16.72 -0.88 -36.62
CA THR A 44 -17.58 -0.26 -35.61
C THR A 44 -16.80 0.85 -34.94
N ILE A 45 -17.30 2.07 -35.05
CA ILE A 45 -16.67 3.24 -34.44
C ILE A 45 -16.85 3.17 -32.92
N LEU A 46 -15.74 3.20 -32.20
CA LEU A 46 -15.68 3.31 -30.75
C LEU A 46 -15.80 4.76 -30.31
N ALA A 47 -14.99 5.64 -30.91
CA ALA A 47 -14.98 7.07 -30.64
C ALA A 47 -14.36 7.86 -31.79
N ARG A 48 -14.58 9.17 -31.79
CA ARG A 48 -13.82 10.12 -32.60
C ARG A 48 -13.12 11.08 -31.65
N VAL A 49 -11.81 11.25 -31.81
CA VAL A 49 -10.99 12.08 -30.94
C VAL A 49 -10.40 13.24 -31.73
N GLY A 50 -10.56 14.44 -31.19
CA GLY A 50 -10.27 15.69 -31.90
C GLY A 50 -11.54 16.32 -32.48
N THR A 51 -11.51 17.64 -32.67
CA THR A 51 -12.61 18.40 -33.25
C THR A 51 -12.40 18.55 -34.76
N THR A 52 -13.46 18.42 -35.55
CA THR A 52 -13.45 18.75 -36.99
C THR A 52 -13.31 20.25 -37.27
N ASN A 53 -13.43 21.10 -36.25
CA ASN A 53 -13.39 22.56 -36.33
C ASN A 53 -12.24 23.13 -35.47
N HIS A 54 -11.03 22.59 -35.60
CA HIS A 54 -9.86 23.26 -35.05
C HIS A 54 -9.40 24.33 -36.05
N ASN A 55 -10.15 25.44 -36.10
CA ASN A 55 -9.59 26.66 -36.67
C ASN A 55 -8.68 27.22 -35.58
N ASP A 56 -7.37 27.12 -35.79
CA ASP A 56 -6.41 27.78 -34.90
C ASP A 56 -6.84 29.25 -34.75
N VAL A 57 -7.04 29.64 -33.50
CA VAL A 57 -7.53 30.97 -33.15
C VAL A 57 -6.31 31.88 -33.17
N PRO A 58 -6.27 32.93 -34.02
CA PRO A 58 -5.17 33.87 -33.98
C PRO A 58 -5.14 34.53 -32.60
N LEU A 59 -3.96 34.84 -32.07
CA LEU A 59 -3.80 35.40 -30.73
C LEU A 59 -4.56 36.72 -30.57
N SER A 60 -4.76 37.45 -31.67
CA SER A 60 -5.55 38.68 -31.70
C SER A 60 -7.05 38.47 -31.41
N ALA A 61 -7.57 37.27 -31.63
CA ALA A 61 -8.94 36.90 -31.30
C ALA A 61 -9.10 36.44 -29.83
N VAL A 62 -7.99 36.18 -29.12
CA VAL A 62 -8.02 35.89 -27.68
C VAL A 62 -7.93 37.21 -26.91
N PRO A 63 -8.93 37.56 -26.05
CA PRO A 63 -8.93 38.80 -25.30
C PRO A 63 -7.67 38.99 -24.43
N ALA A 64 -7.22 40.23 -24.27
CA ALA A 64 -6.02 40.56 -23.51
C ALA A 64 -6.04 39.98 -22.09
N ASP A 65 -7.15 40.13 -21.39
CA ASP A 65 -7.32 39.64 -20.02
C ASP A 65 -7.24 38.11 -19.93
N VAL A 66 -7.70 37.39 -20.96
CA VAL A 66 -7.59 35.92 -21.00
C VAL A 66 -6.14 35.50 -21.18
N ARG A 67 -5.39 36.21 -22.03
CA ARG A 67 -3.95 35.98 -22.21
C ARG A 67 -3.21 36.27 -20.90
N SER A 68 -3.50 37.40 -20.25
CA SER A 68 -2.95 37.76 -18.94
C SER A 68 -3.21 36.70 -17.87
N ALA A 69 -4.41 36.14 -17.80
CA ALA A 69 -4.76 35.10 -16.83
C ALA A 69 -3.90 33.83 -17.03
N VAL A 70 -3.71 33.39 -18.28
CA VAL A 70 -2.85 32.24 -18.59
C VAL A 70 -1.39 32.53 -18.25
N LEU A 71 -0.88 33.72 -18.58
CA LEU A 71 0.48 34.12 -18.22
C LEU A 71 0.66 34.19 -16.70
N ALA A 72 -0.29 34.78 -15.98
CA ALA A 72 -0.24 34.88 -14.52
C ALA A 72 -0.25 33.50 -13.85
N ALA A 73 -1.00 32.55 -14.42
CA ALA A 73 -1.15 31.20 -13.90
C ALA A 73 0.06 30.29 -14.20
N GLU A 74 0.60 30.37 -15.41
CA GLU A 74 1.58 29.41 -15.93
C GLU A 74 3.00 29.99 -16.05
N ASP A 75 3.16 31.27 -16.43
CA ASP A 75 4.48 31.86 -16.74
C ASP A 75 4.50 33.39 -16.69
N ARG A 76 4.58 33.95 -15.47
CA ARG A 76 4.50 35.40 -15.22
C ARG A 76 5.58 36.23 -15.95
N ASP A 77 6.74 35.63 -16.24
CA ASP A 77 7.89 36.28 -16.88
C ASP A 77 8.01 35.90 -18.37
N PHE A 78 6.96 35.34 -18.98
CA PHE A 78 7.00 34.73 -20.32
C PHE A 78 7.72 35.58 -21.37
N TYR A 79 7.39 36.85 -21.49
CA TYR A 79 7.97 37.76 -22.50
C TYR A 79 9.43 38.15 -22.24
N HIS A 80 10.00 37.80 -21.08
CA HIS A 80 11.32 38.25 -20.65
C HIS A 80 12.38 37.14 -20.60
N HIS A 81 12.01 35.88 -20.85
CA HIS A 81 12.96 34.76 -20.96
C HIS A 81 13.03 34.20 -22.39
N ASN A 82 14.08 33.45 -22.71
CA ASN A 82 14.27 32.83 -24.04
C ASN A 82 14.04 31.31 -23.95
N GLY A 83 12.80 30.87 -23.81
CA GLY A 83 12.41 29.46 -23.70
C GLY A 83 12.52 28.86 -22.30
N VAL A 84 13.48 29.26 -21.47
CA VAL A 84 13.63 28.74 -20.09
C VAL A 84 13.86 29.87 -19.09
N SER A 85 13.12 29.83 -17.98
CA SER A 85 13.24 30.83 -16.91
C SER A 85 14.29 30.43 -15.88
N ILE A 86 15.48 31.05 -15.94
CA ILE A 86 16.55 30.85 -14.95
C ILE A 86 16.07 31.25 -13.54
N ARG A 87 15.32 32.36 -13.44
CA ARG A 87 14.71 32.81 -12.18
C ARG A 87 13.67 31.81 -11.68
N GLY A 88 12.86 31.24 -12.58
CA GLY A 88 11.87 30.21 -12.25
C GLY A 88 12.50 28.93 -11.70
N VAL A 89 13.60 28.47 -12.32
CA VAL A 89 14.36 27.30 -11.85
C VAL A 89 14.96 27.55 -10.46
N LEU A 90 15.61 28.71 -10.25
CA LEU A 90 16.18 29.06 -8.94
C LEU A 90 15.11 29.20 -7.85
N ARG A 91 13.95 29.78 -8.18
CA ARG A 91 12.79 29.91 -7.28
C ARG A 91 12.22 28.56 -6.89
N ALA A 92 12.05 27.66 -7.85
CA ALA A 92 11.54 26.31 -7.59
C ALA A 92 12.49 25.48 -6.72
N VAL A 93 13.81 25.58 -6.95
CA VAL A 93 14.81 24.94 -6.08
C VAL A 93 14.72 25.48 -4.65
N ALA A 94 14.65 26.80 -4.47
CA ALA A 94 14.50 27.40 -3.15
C ALA A 94 13.19 26.99 -2.45
N ALA A 95 12.06 27.00 -3.18
CA ALA A 95 10.76 26.61 -2.65
C ALA A 95 10.69 25.13 -2.24
N ASN A 96 11.29 24.24 -3.03
CA ASN A 96 11.36 22.80 -2.74
C ASN A 96 12.23 22.49 -1.52
N VAL A 97 13.28 23.27 -1.26
CA VAL A 97 14.10 23.16 -0.04
C VAL A 97 13.34 23.63 1.20
N SER A 98 12.40 24.58 1.05
CA SER A 98 11.52 25.05 2.13
C SER A 98 10.22 24.24 2.29
N GLY A 99 10.07 23.11 1.60
CA GLY A 99 8.91 22.21 1.71
C GLY A 99 7.68 22.56 0.86
N GLY A 100 7.76 23.58 -0.01
CA GLY A 100 6.73 23.90 -1.00
C GLY A 100 6.96 23.18 -2.33
N HIS A 101 5.90 22.88 -3.09
CA HIS A 101 6.02 22.30 -4.44
C HIS A 101 5.56 23.34 -5.48
N GLN A 102 6.49 23.95 -6.21
CA GLN A 102 6.19 24.80 -7.37
C GLN A 102 6.90 24.30 -8.62
N GLY A 103 6.18 24.29 -9.76
CA GLY A 103 6.73 23.93 -11.06
C GLY A 103 7.59 25.05 -11.65
N ALA A 104 8.68 24.68 -12.33
CA ALA A 104 9.62 25.62 -12.96
C ALA A 104 9.48 25.74 -14.49
N SER A 105 8.49 25.07 -15.11
CA SER A 105 8.43 24.95 -16.58
C SER A 105 7.74 26.16 -17.20
N THR A 106 8.32 26.72 -18.26
CA THR A 106 7.78 27.87 -19.01
C THR A 106 6.70 27.46 -20.00
N ILE A 107 5.88 28.39 -20.49
CA ILE A 107 4.88 28.12 -21.54
C ILE A 107 5.53 27.47 -22.77
N THR A 108 6.69 27.96 -23.21
CA THR A 108 7.43 27.39 -24.35
C THR A 108 7.81 25.93 -24.12
N GLN A 109 8.25 25.59 -22.90
CA GLN A 109 8.55 24.21 -22.51
C GLN A 109 7.30 23.34 -22.48
N GLN A 110 6.18 23.88 -22.00
CA GLN A 110 4.90 23.17 -22.02
C GLN A 110 4.40 22.94 -23.45
N TYR A 111 4.52 23.94 -24.33
CA TYR A 111 4.19 23.79 -25.75
C TYR A 111 5.06 22.73 -26.42
N ALA A 112 6.38 22.80 -26.24
CA ALA A 112 7.31 21.79 -26.77
C ALA A 112 6.94 20.37 -26.32
N ARG A 113 6.62 20.22 -25.03
CA ARG A 113 6.19 18.96 -24.43
C ARG A 113 4.90 18.43 -25.06
N ASN A 114 3.90 19.28 -25.28
CA ASN A 114 2.58 18.83 -25.75
C ASN A 114 2.52 18.64 -27.26
N ALA A 115 3.26 19.43 -28.04
CA ALA A 115 3.21 19.40 -29.50
C ALA A 115 4.13 18.32 -30.11
N PHE A 116 5.33 18.14 -29.55
CA PHE A 116 6.40 17.37 -30.22
C PHE A 116 6.91 16.18 -29.42
N LEU A 117 6.60 16.11 -28.12
CA LEU A 117 7.10 15.06 -27.23
C LEU A 117 5.95 14.19 -26.72
N THR A 118 6.31 12.98 -26.29
CA THR A 118 5.43 12.10 -25.53
C THR A 118 5.34 12.60 -24.09
N GLN A 119 4.27 12.23 -23.36
CA GLN A 119 4.06 12.70 -21.98
C GLN A 119 4.93 11.98 -20.92
N GLU A 120 5.80 11.04 -21.30
CA GLU A 120 6.59 10.24 -20.36
C GLU A 120 7.63 11.05 -19.55
N VAL A 121 7.61 11.00 -18.22
CA VAL A 121 8.57 11.77 -17.41
C VAL A 121 9.96 11.10 -17.35
N SER A 122 10.91 11.54 -18.20
CA SER A 122 12.32 11.11 -18.16
C SER A 122 13.31 12.28 -18.24
N VAL A 123 14.55 12.09 -17.77
CA VAL A 123 15.62 13.11 -17.84
C VAL A 123 15.98 13.44 -19.28
N GLU A 124 16.04 12.43 -20.15
CA GLU A 124 16.28 12.60 -21.58
C GLU A 124 15.17 13.42 -22.24
N ARG A 125 13.89 13.10 -21.96
CA ARG A 125 12.75 13.91 -22.44
C ARG A 125 12.87 15.34 -21.94
N LYS A 126 13.23 15.56 -20.66
CA LYS A 126 13.35 16.93 -20.13
C LYS A 126 14.49 17.71 -20.80
N GLY A 127 15.57 17.04 -21.20
CA GLY A 127 16.62 17.61 -22.06
C GLY A 127 16.09 17.98 -23.45
N LYS A 128 15.35 17.08 -24.11
CA LYS A 128 14.70 17.36 -25.41
C LYS A 128 13.69 18.51 -25.31
N GLU A 129 12.91 18.59 -24.24
CA GLU A 129 11.97 19.69 -23.96
C GLU A 129 12.71 21.03 -23.85
N PHE A 130 13.85 21.05 -23.14
CA PHE A 130 14.72 22.24 -23.08
C PHE A 130 15.22 22.63 -24.48
N ALA A 131 15.76 21.67 -25.24
CA ALA A 131 16.31 21.93 -26.57
C ALA A 131 15.25 22.47 -27.54
N LEU A 132 14.09 21.82 -27.60
CA LEU A 132 12.97 22.23 -28.43
C LEU A 132 12.42 23.59 -28.01
N ALA A 133 12.33 23.88 -26.71
CA ALA A 133 11.89 25.21 -26.24
C ALA A 133 12.85 26.32 -26.70
N VAL A 134 14.16 26.08 -26.65
CA VAL A 134 15.15 27.05 -27.15
C VAL A 134 15.07 27.20 -28.67
N GLN A 135 14.82 26.12 -29.43
CA GLN A 135 14.66 26.21 -30.87
C GLN A 135 13.38 26.94 -31.28
N LEU A 136 12.26 26.64 -30.61
CA LEU A 136 10.99 27.33 -30.82
C LEU A 136 11.12 28.84 -30.65
N GLU A 137 11.90 29.30 -29.67
CA GLU A 137 12.13 30.73 -29.42
C GLU A 137 13.14 31.38 -30.38
N ARG A 138 13.86 30.58 -31.17
CA ARG A 138 14.69 31.08 -32.28
C ARG A 138 13.89 31.20 -33.57
N GLU A 139 12.87 30.37 -33.73
CA GLU A 139 12.09 30.26 -34.96
C GLU A 139 10.80 31.08 -34.92
N TYR A 140 10.15 31.15 -33.76
CA TYR A 140 8.88 31.83 -33.56
C TYR A 140 9.01 32.98 -32.55
N SER A 141 8.23 34.03 -32.77
CA SER A 141 8.03 35.11 -31.81
C SER A 141 7.25 34.64 -30.58
N LYS A 142 7.33 35.42 -29.49
CA LYS A 142 6.57 35.13 -28.26
C LYS A 142 5.07 35.02 -28.47
N ASP A 143 4.53 35.88 -29.32
CA ASP A 143 3.10 35.88 -29.64
C ASP A 143 2.72 34.62 -30.43
N GLU A 144 3.52 34.21 -31.41
CA GLU A 144 3.31 32.96 -32.14
C GLU A 144 3.40 31.73 -31.21
N ILE A 145 4.34 31.72 -30.26
CA ILE A 145 4.45 30.64 -29.28
C ILE A 145 3.21 30.59 -28.37
N LEU A 146 2.74 31.75 -27.88
CA LEU A 146 1.55 31.82 -27.05
C LEU A 146 0.30 31.41 -27.82
N GLU A 147 0.16 31.84 -29.08
CA GLU A 147 -0.93 31.42 -29.98
C GLU A 147 -0.97 29.90 -30.13
N ARG A 148 0.17 29.30 -30.48
CA ARG A 148 0.30 27.86 -30.67
C ARG A 148 0.05 27.10 -29.38
N TYR A 149 0.54 27.61 -28.25
CA TYR A 149 0.29 27.03 -26.93
C TYR A 149 -1.20 27.01 -26.59
N LEU A 150 -1.89 28.14 -26.71
CA LEU A 150 -3.31 28.28 -26.42
C LEU A 150 -4.16 27.40 -27.34
N ASN A 151 -3.74 27.15 -28.58
CA ASN A 151 -4.40 26.22 -29.49
C ASN A 151 -4.01 24.75 -29.27
N THR A 152 -2.99 24.44 -28.47
CA THR A 152 -2.50 23.06 -28.28
C THR A 152 -2.80 22.49 -26.90
N ILE A 153 -2.80 23.33 -25.85
CA ILE A 153 -2.93 22.86 -24.46
C ILE A 153 -4.30 22.22 -24.22
N TYR A 154 -4.30 21.16 -23.40
CA TYR A 154 -5.52 20.48 -22.99
C TYR A 154 -6.15 21.21 -21.81
N TYR A 155 -7.42 21.59 -21.95
CA TYR A 155 -8.19 22.31 -20.94
C TYR A 155 -9.11 21.39 -20.12
N GLY A 156 -9.16 20.09 -20.41
CA GLY A 156 -10.15 19.17 -19.82
C GLY A 156 -11.36 19.00 -20.73
N ARG A 157 -12.28 18.08 -20.39
CA ARG A 157 -13.54 17.85 -21.14
C ARG A 157 -13.36 17.51 -22.63
N GLY A 158 -12.23 16.91 -23.02
CA GLY A 158 -11.91 16.69 -24.44
C GLY A 158 -11.55 17.97 -25.22
N ALA A 159 -11.48 19.13 -24.55
CA ALA A 159 -11.17 20.42 -25.16
C ALA A 159 -9.66 20.63 -25.28
N TYR A 160 -9.15 20.42 -26.49
CA TYR A 160 -7.82 20.84 -26.91
C TYR A 160 -7.93 22.19 -27.59
N GLY A 161 -7.15 23.16 -27.12
CA GLY A 161 -7.17 24.51 -27.66
C GLY A 161 -8.27 25.40 -27.07
N ILE A 162 -7.99 26.71 -27.06
CA ILE A 162 -8.83 27.74 -26.43
C ILE A 162 -10.22 27.84 -27.06
N ALA A 163 -10.36 27.57 -28.36
CA ALA A 163 -11.65 27.48 -29.05
C ALA A 163 -12.55 26.39 -28.46
N ALA A 164 -12.03 25.17 -28.37
CA ALA A 164 -12.77 24.06 -27.81
C ALA A 164 -13.10 24.31 -26.33
N ALA A 165 -12.18 24.93 -25.59
CA ALA A 165 -12.37 25.25 -24.18
C ALA A 165 -13.46 26.31 -23.94
N ALA A 166 -13.45 27.41 -24.72
CA ALA A 166 -14.48 28.44 -24.65
C ALA A 166 -15.89 27.85 -24.90
N HIS A 167 -15.99 26.92 -25.85
CA HIS A 167 -17.23 26.22 -26.14
C HIS A 167 -17.61 25.23 -25.02
N ALA A 168 -16.67 24.39 -24.55
CA ALA A 168 -16.92 23.35 -23.57
C ALA A 168 -17.27 23.88 -22.17
N TYR A 169 -16.68 25.00 -21.75
CA TYR A 169 -16.90 25.60 -20.43
C TYR A 169 -18.00 26.66 -20.44
N PHE A 170 -18.24 27.35 -21.55
CA PHE A 170 -19.12 28.53 -21.58
C PHE A 170 -20.08 28.58 -22.78
N GLY A 171 -19.94 27.70 -23.77
CA GLY A 171 -20.80 27.68 -24.96
C GLY A 171 -20.62 28.90 -25.87
N ILE A 172 -19.46 29.56 -25.80
CA ILE A 172 -19.14 30.79 -26.55
C ILE A 172 -17.90 30.60 -27.43
N THR A 173 -17.63 31.58 -28.28
CA THR A 173 -16.39 31.68 -29.05
C THR A 173 -15.29 32.38 -28.22
N PRO A 174 -14.00 32.14 -28.52
CA PRO A 174 -12.88 32.72 -27.76
C PRO A 174 -12.92 34.24 -27.62
N GLU A 175 -13.38 34.97 -28.63
CA GLU A 175 -13.42 36.44 -28.66
C GLU A 175 -14.37 37.02 -27.60
N ARG A 176 -15.30 36.19 -27.10
CA ARG A 176 -16.32 36.57 -26.13
C ARG A 176 -15.94 36.23 -24.69
N LEU A 177 -14.78 35.61 -24.47
CA LEU A 177 -14.31 35.27 -23.13
C LEU A 177 -14.07 36.55 -22.31
N THR A 178 -14.57 36.56 -21.07
CA THR A 178 -14.26 37.62 -20.10
C THR A 178 -13.01 37.28 -19.28
N ALA A 179 -12.44 38.25 -18.55
CA ALA A 179 -11.35 38.00 -17.59
C ALA A 179 -11.69 36.88 -16.60
N ALA A 180 -12.92 36.88 -16.06
CA ALA A 180 -13.40 35.86 -15.14
C ALA A 180 -13.42 34.45 -15.77
N GLN A 181 -13.87 34.34 -17.02
CA GLN A 181 -13.90 33.09 -17.77
C GLN A 181 -12.49 32.64 -18.17
N GLY A 182 -11.63 33.58 -18.57
CA GLY A 182 -10.22 33.34 -18.85
C GLY A 182 -9.48 32.78 -17.65
N ALA A 183 -9.73 33.31 -16.45
CA ALA A 183 -9.17 32.79 -15.21
C ALA A 183 -9.63 31.36 -14.88
N VAL A 184 -10.86 30.96 -15.26
CA VAL A 184 -11.29 29.55 -15.14
C VAL A 184 -10.49 28.68 -16.09
N LEU A 185 -10.36 29.08 -17.35
CA LEU A 185 -9.59 28.33 -18.35
C LEU A 185 -8.11 28.26 -17.99
N ALA A 186 -7.53 29.32 -17.42
CA ALA A 186 -6.17 29.32 -16.92
C ALA A 186 -6.00 28.42 -15.69
N ALA A 187 -7.00 28.39 -14.79
CA ALA A 187 -6.96 27.55 -13.60
C ALA A 187 -6.94 26.05 -13.93
N VAL A 188 -7.74 25.61 -14.91
CA VAL A 188 -7.85 24.19 -15.27
C VAL A 188 -6.61 23.63 -15.96
N ILE A 189 -5.78 24.46 -16.62
CA ILE A 189 -4.56 23.99 -17.32
C ILE A 189 -3.66 23.14 -16.41
N ARG A 190 -3.50 23.55 -15.15
CA ARG A 190 -2.62 22.89 -14.18
C ARG A 190 -3.03 21.45 -13.89
N ASP A 191 -4.33 21.23 -13.75
CA ASP A 191 -4.91 19.92 -13.44
C ASP A 191 -6.33 19.89 -14.01
N PRO A 192 -6.47 19.54 -15.31
CA PRO A 192 -7.74 19.65 -16.02
C PRO A 192 -8.85 18.76 -15.47
N TYR A 193 -8.53 17.83 -14.57
CA TYR A 193 -9.51 16.99 -13.89
C TYR A 193 -9.90 17.53 -12.52
N ASN A 194 -8.95 17.64 -11.59
CA ASN A 194 -9.26 18.01 -10.21
C ASN A 194 -9.67 19.48 -10.08
N LEU A 195 -9.35 20.30 -11.08
CA LEU A 195 -9.72 21.71 -11.11
C LEU A 195 -10.90 21.98 -12.05
N ASP A 196 -11.52 20.95 -12.63
CA ASP A 196 -12.78 21.13 -13.35
C ASP A 196 -13.91 21.45 -12.35
N PRO A 197 -14.64 22.56 -12.52
CA PRO A 197 -15.76 22.92 -11.65
C PRO A 197 -16.89 21.88 -11.57
N ALA A 198 -16.99 20.98 -12.55
CA ALA A 198 -17.95 19.87 -12.54
C ALA A 198 -17.53 18.70 -11.63
N ASN A 199 -16.23 18.58 -11.32
CA ASN A 199 -15.68 17.50 -10.50
C ASN A 199 -15.46 17.97 -9.05
N ASP A 200 -14.76 19.09 -8.88
CA ASP A 200 -14.50 19.70 -7.58
C ASP A 200 -14.63 21.23 -7.68
N GLY A 201 -15.87 21.70 -7.45
CA GLY A 201 -16.18 23.13 -7.52
C GLY A 201 -15.49 23.97 -6.46
N GLU A 202 -15.06 23.38 -5.33
CA GLU A 202 -14.34 24.11 -4.27
C GLU A 202 -12.88 24.30 -4.66
N ALA A 203 -12.19 23.22 -5.06
CA ALA A 203 -10.81 23.28 -5.52
C ALA A 203 -10.66 24.17 -6.77
N ALA A 204 -11.58 24.05 -7.73
CA ALA A 204 -11.61 24.88 -8.92
C ALA A 204 -11.75 26.38 -8.57
N ARG A 205 -12.66 26.71 -7.65
CA ARG A 205 -12.86 28.10 -7.20
C ARG A 205 -11.66 28.63 -6.42
N ALA A 206 -11.04 27.81 -5.58
CA ALA A 206 -9.83 28.20 -4.86
C ALA A 206 -8.67 28.50 -5.84
N ARG A 207 -8.48 27.67 -6.87
CA ARG A 207 -7.47 27.93 -7.90
C ARG A 207 -7.79 29.17 -8.72
N TRP A 208 -9.06 29.36 -9.10
CA TRP A 208 -9.50 30.54 -9.82
C TRP A 208 -9.21 31.83 -9.03
N ASN A 209 -9.52 31.85 -7.73
CA ASN A 209 -9.20 32.98 -6.85
C ASN A 209 -7.69 33.28 -6.84
N TRP A 210 -6.87 32.23 -6.84
CA TRP A 210 -5.41 32.39 -6.90
C TRP A 210 -4.93 33.00 -8.23
N VAL A 211 -5.56 32.65 -9.36
CA VAL A 211 -5.24 33.27 -10.67
C VAL A 211 -5.61 34.74 -10.66
N ILE A 212 -6.81 35.08 -10.21
CA ILE A 212 -7.29 36.47 -10.10
C ILE A 212 -6.37 37.31 -9.21
N GLU A 213 -5.99 36.79 -8.04
CA GLU A 213 -5.08 37.51 -7.14
C GLU A 213 -3.68 37.67 -7.77
N SER A 214 -3.21 36.67 -8.52
CA SER A 214 -1.95 36.76 -9.25
C SER A 214 -1.97 37.87 -10.30
N GLU A 215 -3.09 38.06 -11.01
CA GLU A 215 -3.24 39.16 -11.97
C GLU A 215 -3.27 40.52 -11.28
N ARG A 216 -3.88 40.61 -10.08
CA ARG A 216 -3.87 41.85 -9.27
C ARG A 216 -2.48 42.22 -8.77
N GLU A 217 -1.72 41.25 -8.25
CA GLU A 217 -0.33 41.46 -7.81
C GLU A 217 0.55 42.01 -8.94
N LEU A 218 0.28 41.58 -10.18
CA LEU A 218 0.99 42.01 -11.39
C LEU A 218 0.46 43.34 -11.95
N GLY A 219 -0.64 43.87 -11.42
CA GLY A 219 -1.30 45.09 -11.91
C GLY A 219 -1.97 44.90 -13.27
N TRP A 220 -2.33 43.67 -13.63
CA TRP A 220 -3.00 43.32 -14.89
C TRP A 220 -4.52 43.28 -14.77
N LEU A 221 -5.05 43.37 -13.55
CA LEU A 221 -6.48 43.36 -13.26
C LEU A 221 -6.86 44.48 -12.29
N ASP A 222 -7.73 45.39 -12.74
CA ASP A 222 -8.16 46.56 -11.97
C ASP A 222 -9.20 46.23 -10.90
N ALA A 223 -10.13 45.32 -11.20
CA ALA A 223 -11.23 44.93 -10.32
C ALA A 223 -11.39 43.40 -10.29
N VAL A 224 -11.66 42.86 -9.10
CA VAL A 224 -11.96 41.43 -8.93
C VAL A 224 -13.33 41.14 -9.52
N PRO A 225 -13.44 40.30 -10.57
CA PRO A 225 -14.72 39.92 -11.10
C PRO A 225 -15.42 38.92 -10.16
N ASP A 226 -16.71 38.71 -10.38
CA ASP A 226 -17.41 37.56 -9.78
C ASP A 226 -17.03 36.26 -10.50
N TYR A 227 -17.07 35.14 -9.77
CA TYR A 227 -16.85 33.83 -10.36
C TYR A 227 -17.94 33.53 -11.42
N PRO A 228 -17.56 33.17 -12.65
CA PRO A 228 -18.52 33.03 -13.74
C PRO A 228 -19.38 31.77 -13.60
N VAL A 229 -20.53 31.75 -14.26
CA VAL A 229 -21.29 30.51 -14.46
C VAL A 229 -20.52 29.63 -15.44
N VAL A 230 -20.22 28.39 -15.03
CA VAL A 230 -19.54 27.39 -15.85
C VAL A 230 -20.57 26.34 -16.26
N ASN A 231 -20.60 26.00 -17.55
CA ASN A 231 -21.49 24.96 -18.06
C ASN A 231 -21.13 23.61 -17.42
N PRO A 232 -22.11 22.70 -17.24
CA PRO A 232 -21.80 21.32 -16.88
C PRO A 232 -20.89 20.69 -17.96
N ALA A 233 -20.08 19.70 -17.58
CA ALA A 233 -19.26 18.98 -18.54
C ALA A 233 -20.17 18.41 -19.66
N PRO A 234 -19.82 18.62 -20.95
CA PRO A 234 -20.64 18.15 -22.05
C PRO A 234 -20.73 16.62 -22.00
N ALA A 235 -21.89 16.08 -22.37
CA ALA A 235 -22.12 14.63 -22.40
C ALA A 235 -21.35 13.88 -23.51
N GLY A 236 -20.36 14.54 -24.14
CA GLY A 236 -19.84 14.25 -25.48
C GLY A 236 -18.91 13.04 -25.62
N ASP A 237 -18.30 12.56 -24.54
CA ASP A 237 -17.53 11.30 -24.49
C ASP A 237 -17.90 10.51 -23.23
N THR A 238 -19.22 10.44 -22.95
CA THR A 238 -19.73 9.93 -21.68
C THR A 238 -19.70 8.42 -21.56
N GLY A 239 -19.41 7.97 -20.34
CA GLY A 239 -19.45 6.57 -19.95
C GLY A 239 -18.09 5.88 -19.95
N PRO A 240 -18.08 4.57 -19.70
CA PRO A 240 -16.86 3.77 -19.54
C PRO A 240 -15.87 3.86 -20.71
N ASN A 241 -16.36 4.19 -21.91
CA ASN A 241 -15.53 4.33 -23.12
C ASN A 241 -14.59 5.54 -23.07
N GLY A 242 -14.88 6.57 -22.27
CA GLY A 242 -13.97 7.70 -22.09
C GLY A 242 -12.64 7.27 -21.47
N LEU A 243 -12.68 6.34 -20.50
CA LEU A 243 -11.47 5.77 -19.90
C LEU A 243 -10.71 4.86 -20.88
N VAL A 244 -11.42 4.17 -21.78
CA VAL A 244 -10.78 3.41 -22.87
C VAL A 244 -9.96 4.33 -23.76
N ILE A 245 -10.51 5.49 -24.14
CA ILE A 245 -9.81 6.48 -24.96
C ILE A 245 -8.52 6.92 -24.26
N GLU A 246 -8.54 7.16 -22.95
CA GLU A 246 -7.34 7.50 -22.18
C GLU A 246 -6.30 6.39 -22.18
N ARG A 247 -6.71 5.12 -22.09
CA ARG A 247 -5.78 3.98 -22.15
C ARG A 247 -5.15 3.86 -23.53
N VAL A 248 -5.94 4.04 -24.59
CA VAL A 248 -5.45 4.09 -25.97
C VAL A 248 -4.46 5.25 -26.14
N GLU A 249 -4.78 6.44 -25.64
CA GLU A 249 -3.90 7.60 -25.65
C GLU A 249 -2.57 7.35 -24.95
N GLN A 250 -2.60 6.77 -23.75
CA GLN A 250 -1.40 6.44 -22.98
C GLN A 250 -0.53 5.42 -23.72
N GLU A 251 -1.12 4.39 -24.31
CA GLU A 251 -0.41 3.37 -25.08
C GLU A 251 0.23 3.94 -26.35
N LEU A 252 -0.52 4.73 -27.11
CA LEU A 252 -0.01 5.38 -28.32
C LEU A 252 1.12 6.38 -28.00
N ALA A 253 1.01 7.11 -26.89
CA ALA A 253 2.05 8.01 -26.41
C ALA A 253 3.35 7.26 -26.07
N ALA A 254 3.27 6.06 -25.46
CA ALA A 254 4.44 5.22 -25.21
C ALA A 254 5.13 4.74 -26.50
N HIS A 255 4.41 4.76 -27.63
CA HIS A 255 4.92 4.39 -28.95
C HIS A 255 5.24 5.58 -29.86
N GLY A 256 5.33 6.80 -29.31
CA GLY A 256 5.79 7.99 -30.04
C GLY A 256 4.70 8.72 -30.83
N ILE A 257 3.44 8.30 -30.74
CA ILE A 257 2.30 9.02 -31.32
C ILE A 257 1.84 10.05 -30.29
N THR A 258 2.11 11.33 -30.56
CA THR A 258 1.79 12.41 -29.62
C THR A 258 0.29 12.62 -29.50
N SER A 259 -0.15 13.21 -28.37
CA SER A 259 -1.56 13.59 -28.19
C SER A 259 -2.02 14.55 -29.29
N ARG A 260 -1.19 15.50 -29.72
CA ARG A 260 -1.49 16.34 -30.89
C ARG A 260 -1.70 15.50 -32.15
N ALA A 261 -0.81 14.57 -32.47
CA ALA A 261 -0.97 13.71 -33.64
C ALA A 261 -2.29 12.93 -33.60
N LEU A 262 -2.64 12.38 -32.44
CA LEU A 262 -3.91 11.71 -32.24
C LEU A 262 -5.12 12.63 -32.47
N HIS A 263 -5.07 13.88 -32.06
CA HIS A 263 -6.22 14.78 -32.15
C HIS A 263 -6.30 15.56 -33.48
N THR A 264 -5.21 15.61 -34.27
CA THR A 264 -5.13 16.49 -35.45
C THR A 264 -4.72 15.81 -36.76
N GLN A 265 -4.29 14.54 -36.77
CA GLN A 265 -3.78 13.90 -38.01
C GLN A 265 -4.76 12.95 -38.69
N GLY A 266 -6.03 12.90 -38.26
CA GLY A 266 -7.05 12.07 -38.91
C GLY A 266 -6.76 10.57 -38.88
N LEU A 267 -6.07 10.09 -37.85
CA LEU A 267 -5.64 8.70 -37.74
C LEU A 267 -6.83 7.74 -37.65
N SER A 268 -6.70 6.58 -38.26
CA SER A 268 -7.60 5.44 -38.08
C SER A 268 -6.95 4.45 -37.12
N ILE A 269 -7.55 4.24 -35.96
CA ILE A 269 -6.99 3.46 -34.85
C ILE A 269 -7.89 2.27 -34.58
N VAL A 270 -7.41 1.06 -34.85
CA VAL A 270 -8.13 -0.18 -34.52
C VAL A 270 -7.68 -0.63 -33.14
N THR A 271 -8.63 -0.70 -32.20
CA THR A 271 -8.41 -1.17 -30.83
C THR A 271 -8.56 -2.68 -30.71
N THR A 272 -8.16 -3.27 -29.59
CA THR A 272 -8.37 -4.69 -29.28
C THR A 272 -9.77 -4.99 -28.73
N LEU A 273 -10.54 -3.95 -28.39
CA LEU A 273 -11.83 -4.09 -27.73
C LEU A 273 -12.83 -4.77 -28.65
N ASP A 274 -13.54 -5.74 -28.10
CA ASP A 274 -14.58 -6.46 -28.80
C ASP A 274 -15.93 -5.77 -28.55
N PRO A 275 -16.70 -5.41 -29.59
CA PRO A 275 -17.94 -4.66 -29.40
C PRO A 275 -18.99 -5.45 -28.63
N VAL A 276 -19.02 -6.78 -28.75
CA VAL A 276 -19.95 -7.64 -27.99
C VAL A 276 -19.52 -7.69 -26.53
N ALA A 277 -18.22 -7.93 -26.27
CA ALA A 277 -17.71 -7.99 -24.90
C ALA A 277 -17.81 -6.62 -24.20
N GLN A 278 -17.48 -5.51 -24.86
CA GLN A 278 -17.58 -4.18 -24.27
C GLN A 278 -19.03 -3.83 -23.91
N ASN A 279 -19.98 -4.08 -24.81
CA ASN A 279 -21.40 -3.87 -24.52
C ASN A 279 -21.91 -4.79 -23.42
N ALA A 280 -21.40 -6.04 -23.35
CA ALA A 280 -21.69 -6.95 -22.25
C ALA A 280 -21.18 -6.39 -20.91
N ALA A 281 -19.96 -5.86 -20.86
CA ALA A 281 -19.42 -5.25 -19.64
C ALA A 281 -20.29 -4.09 -19.15
N VAL A 282 -20.59 -3.13 -20.03
CA VAL A 282 -21.42 -1.97 -19.68
C VAL A 282 -22.81 -2.40 -19.23
N SER A 283 -23.51 -3.22 -20.03
CA SER A 283 -24.89 -3.62 -19.72
C SER A 283 -25.01 -4.45 -18.44
N GLN A 284 -24.07 -5.39 -18.20
CA GLN A 284 -24.10 -6.22 -17.00
C GLN A 284 -23.75 -5.42 -15.75
N VAL A 285 -22.75 -4.53 -15.81
CA VAL A 285 -22.42 -3.65 -14.69
C VAL A 285 -23.61 -2.74 -14.35
N THR A 286 -24.19 -2.05 -15.35
CA THR A 286 -25.35 -1.18 -15.13
C THR A 286 -26.55 -1.96 -14.57
N GLY A 287 -26.82 -3.15 -15.08
CA GLY A 287 -27.90 -4.01 -14.59
C GLY A 287 -27.72 -4.46 -13.14
N HIS A 288 -26.50 -4.88 -12.76
CA HIS A 288 -26.18 -5.35 -11.40
C HIS A 288 -26.10 -4.22 -10.38
N LEU A 289 -25.78 -3.00 -10.81
CA LEU A 289 -25.78 -1.80 -9.97
C LEU A 289 -27.17 -1.17 -9.81
N ALA A 290 -28.15 -1.53 -10.65
CA ALA A 290 -29.49 -0.96 -10.58
C ALA A 290 -30.14 -1.23 -9.21
N GLY A 291 -30.46 -0.14 -8.49
CA GLY A 291 -31.07 -0.19 -7.16
C GLY A 291 -30.12 -0.55 -6.02
N GLN A 292 -28.82 -0.71 -6.29
CA GLN A 292 -27.79 -0.80 -5.25
C GLN A 292 -27.50 0.58 -4.63
N PRO A 293 -26.81 0.66 -3.48
CA PRO A 293 -26.32 1.93 -2.95
C PRO A 293 -25.47 2.68 -4.00
N LYS A 294 -25.75 3.99 -4.15
CA LYS A 294 -25.16 4.83 -5.20
C LYS A 294 -23.65 5.07 -5.05
N ASP A 295 -23.11 4.79 -3.87
CA ASP A 295 -21.70 4.95 -3.54
C ASP A 295 -20.85 3.71 -3.87
N LEU A 296 -21.48 2.60 -4.29
CA LEU A 296 -20.75 1.45 -4.82
C LEU A 296 -20.11 1.78 -6.17
N GLN A 297 -18.87 1.33 -6.31
CA GLN A 297 -18.06 1.49 -7.51
C GLN A 297 -17.66 0.11 -8.02
N VAL A 298 -17.60 -0.05 -9.34
CA VAL A 298 -17.31 -1.32 -10.01
C VAL A 298 -16.24 -1.11 -11.07
N ALA A 299 -15.30 -2.05 -11.14
CA ALA A 299 -14.43 -2.21 -12.28
C ALA A 299 -14.58 -3.61 -12.89
N LEU A 300 -14.55 -3.68 -14.21
CA LEU A 300 -14.54 -4.93 -14.98
C LEU A 300 -13.54 -4.83 -16.11
N VAL A 301 -12.54 -5.71 -16.12
CA VAL A 301 -11.55 -5.79 -17.20
C VAL A 301 -11.52 -7.20 -17.75
N ALA A 302 -11.51 -7.35 -19.07
CA ALA A 302 -11.41 -8.64 -19.74
C ALA A 302 -10.26 -8.65 -20.76
N VAL A 303 -9.42 -9.68 -20.69
CA VAL A 303 -8.20 -9.84 -21.48
C VAL A 303 -8.26 -11.17 -22.21
N ASP A 304 -7.89 -11.16 -23.50
CA ASP A 304 -7.71 -12.36 -24.30
C ASP A 304 -6.41 -13.09 -23.91
N PRO A 305 -6.48 -14.35 -23.42
CA PRO A 305 -5.32 -15.14 -23.06
C PRO A 305 -4.32 -15.33 -24.20
N GLY A 306 -4.77 -15.44 -25.45
CA GLY A 306 -3.90 -15.77 -26.58
C GLY A 306 -3.08 -14.61 -27.13
N SER A 307 -3.45 -13.37 -26.79
CA SER A 307 -2.80 -12.17 -27.36
C SER A 307 -2.43 -11.11 -26.33
N GLY A 308 -3.08 -11.08 -25.16
CA GLY A 308 -2.99 -9.97 -24.21
C GLY A 308 -3.87 -8.77 -24.57
N GLY A 309 -4.62 -8.83 -25.67
CA GLY A 309 -5.52 -7.75 -26.07
C GLY A 309 -6.67 -7.57 -25.09
N VAL A 310 -6.93 -6.34 -24.68
CA VAL A 310 -8.08 -6.00 -23.82
C VAL A 310 -9.35 -6.10 -24.66
N ARG A 311 -10.28 -6.99 -24.28
CA ARG A 311 -11.55 -7.23 -24.99
C ARG A 311 -12.69 -6.40 -24.43
N ALA A 312 -12.68 -6.13 -23.13
CA ALA A 312 -13.63 -5.23 -22.49
C ALA A 312 -12.96 -4.48 -21.32
N TYR A 313 -13.36 -3.24 -21.11
CA TYR A 313 -12.83 -2.36 -20.09
C TYR A 313 -13.92 -1.44 -19.54
N TYR A 314 -14.18 -1.57 -18.25
CA TYR A 314 -15.08 -0.73 -17.48
C TYR A 314 -14.33 -0.28 -16.23
N GLY A 315 -13.90 0.98 -16.20
CA GLY A 315 -13.18 1.57 -15.07
C GLY A 315 -14.02 2.47 -14.18
N GLY A 316 -15.34 2.55 -14.41
CA GLY A 316 -16.25 3.48 -13.75
C GLY A 316 -17.40 3.88 -14.70
N ASP A 317 -18.46 4.45 -14.14
CA ASP A 317 -19.59 4.99 -14.91
C ASP A 317 -19.26 6.34 -15.56
N GLN A 318 -18.30 7.06 -14.98
CA GLN A 318 -17.77 8.29 -15.52
C GLN A 318 -16.66 8.04 -16.54
N GLY A 319 -16.55 8.93 -17.53
CA GLY A 319 -15.63 8.78 -18.67
C GLY A 319 -14.28 9.45 -18.49
N ARG A 320 -13.80 10.08 -19.56
CA ARG A 320 -12.50 10.74 -19.62
C ARG A 320 -12.35 11.82 -18.53
N GLY A 321 -11.20 11.85 -17.89
CA GLY A 321 -10.82 12.69 -16.75
C GLY A 321 -11.06 11.97 -15.43
N PHE A 322 -12.05 11.09 -15.32
CA PHE A 322 -12.49 10.56 -14.04
C PHE A 322 -11.61 9.44 -13.48
N PHE A 323 -11.78 9.17 -12.18
CA PHE A 323 -11.01 8.14 -11.48
C PHE A 323 -11.24 6.76 -12.11
N ASP A 324 -10.17 6.13 -12.57
CA ASP A 324 -10.20 4.82 -13.23
C ASP A 324 -9.99 3.68 -12.22
N TYR A 325 -11.10 3.12 -11.72
CA TYR A 325 -11.11 1.98 -10.81
C TYR A 325 -10.50 0.71 -11.40
N ALA A 326 -10.44 0.56 -12.74
CA ALA A 326 -9.87 -0.63 -13.38
C ALA A 326 -8.33 -0.64 -13.39
N SER A 327 -7.70 0.54 -13.33
CA SER A 327 -6.24 0.69 -13.29
C SER A 327 -5.69 1.02 -11.90
N ALA A 328 -6.55 1.42 -10.97
CA ALA A 328 -6.18 1.73 -9.60
C ALA A 328 -5.91 0.46 -8.79
N ALA A 329 -4.95 0.51 -7.87
CA ALA A 329 -4.55 -0.65 -7.09
C ALA A 329 -5.33 -0.75 -5.77
N TYR A 330 -5.87 -1.94 -5.48
CA TYR A 330 -6.58 -2.25 -4.23
C TYR A 330 -6.07 -3.55 -3.61
N PRO A 331 -6.18 -3.77 -2.29
CA PRO A 331 -5.80 -5.04 -1.67
C PRO A 331 -6.40 -6.23 -2.42
N ALA A 332 -5.54 -7.09 -2.98
CA ALA A 332 -5.96 -8.19 -3.84
C ALA A 332 -6.70 -9.30 -3.08
N ALA A 333 -6.55 -9.34 -1.75
CA ALA A 333 -7.11 -10.36 -0.88
C ALA A 333 -6.83 -11.79 -1.40
N SER A 334 -7.77 -12.71 -1.21
CA SER A 334 -7.58 -14.12 -1.60
C SER A 334 -7.45 -14.35 -3.12
N THR A 335 -7.67 -13.36 -3.99
CA THR A 335 -7.39 -13.49 -5.44
C THR A 335 -5.90 -13.56 -5.74
N PHE A 336 -5.04 -13.26 -4.76
CA PHE A 336 -3.58 -13.38 -4.87
C PHE A 336 -3.06 -14.81 -4.63
N LYS A 337 -3.82 -15.67 -3.93
CA LYS A 337 -3.40 -17.05 -3.60
C LYS A 337 -3.01 -17.89 -4.81
N PRO A 338 -3.63 -17.77 -6.01
CA PRO A 338 -3.18 -18.50 -7.20
C PRO A 338 -1.77 -18.13 -7.65
N ILE A 339 -1.32 -16.89 -7.43
CA ILE A 339 0.06 -16.47 -7.67
C ILE A 339 1.01 -17.19 -6.72
N VAL A 340 0.61 -17.36 -5.46
CA VAL A 340 1.37 -18.15 -4.47
C VAL A 340 1.45 -19.61 -4.90
N LEU A 341 0.34 -20.19 -5.38
CA LEU A 341 0.32 -21.56 -5.88
C LEU A 341 1.25 -21.73 -7.09
N ALA A 342 1.21 -20.81 -8.05
CA ALA A 342 2.13 -20.81 -9.18
C ALA A 342 3.59 -20.73 -8.70
N ALA A 343 3.89 -19.87 -7.73
CA ALA A 343 5.23 -19.75 -7.16
C ALA A 343 5.67 -21.05 -6.47
N ALA A 344 4.77 -21.69 -5.70
CA ALA A 344 5.02 -22.97 -5.07
C ALA A 344 5.32 -24.08 -6.10
N LEU A 345 4.54 -24.15 -7.20
CA LEU A 345 4.76 -25.10 -8.28
C LEU A 345 6.11 -24.87 -8.97
N ARG A 346 6.50 -23.61 -9.22
CA ARG A 346 7.83 -23.25 -9.75
C ARG A 346 8.96 -23.72 -8.82
N GLU A 347 8.72 -23.73 -7.52
CA GLU A 347 9.64 -24.23 -6.49
C GLU A 347 9.50 -25.74 -6.22
N GLY A 348 8.76 -26.46 -7.07
CA GLY A 348 8.61 -27.91 -7.00
C GLY A 348 7.71 -28.40 -5.86
N ILE A 349 6.82 -27.55 -5.34
CA ILE A 349 5.80 -27.90 -4.35
C ILE A 349 4.46 -28.11 -5.08
N GLY A 350 4.00 -29.36 -5.10
CA GLY A 350 2.76 -29.73 -5.77
C GLY A 350 1.52 -29.30 -5.00
N TYR A 351 0.42 -29.07 -5.70
CA TYR A 351 -0.82 -28.57 -5.12
C TYR A 351 -1.54 -29.59 -4.20
N LEU A 352 -1.13 -30.85 -4.25
CA LEU A 352 -1.55 -31.93 -3.36
C LEU A 352 -0.66 -32.09 -2.11
N SER A 353 0.36 -31.23 -1.94
CA SER A 353 1.14 -31.13 -0.69
C SER A 353 0.26 -30.75 0.50
N ARG A 354 0.58 -31.27 1.69
CA ARG A 354 -0.27 -31.18 2.88
C ARG A 354 0.25 -30.16 3.89
N TRP A 355 -0.61 -29.23 4.28
CA TRP A 355 -0.29 -28.10 5.14
C TRP A 355 -1.25 -28.00 6.32
N ASP A 356 -0.76 -27.44 7.41
CA ASP A 356 -1.54 -27.22 8.63
C ASP A 356 -2.40 -25.97 8.46
N GLY A 357 -3.68 -26.21 8.16
CA GLY A 357 -4.73 -25.22 8.06
C GLY A 357 -5.48 -24.97 9.37
N SER A 358 -4.87 -25.23 10.54
CA SER A 358 -5.43 -24.83 11.84
C SER A 358 -5.56 -23.31 11.94
N SER A 359 -6.50 -22.84 12.76
CA SER A 359 -6.80 -21.42 12.95
C SER A 359 -7.30 -21.12 14.39
N PRO A 360 -6.98 -19.97 14.99
CA PRO A 360 -5.88 -19.07 14.61
C PRO A 360 -4.54 -19.81 14.62
N ARG A 361 -3.60 -19.38 13.78
CA ARG A 361 -2.22 -19.90 13.75
C ARG A 361 -1.22 -18.76 13.81
N THR A 362 -0.23 -18.89 14.68
CA THR A 362 0.88 -17.93 14.77
C THR A 362 1.99 -18.29 13.79
N PHE A 363 2.65 -17.27 13.25
CA PHE A 363 3.77 -17.40 12.33
C PHE A 363 4.89 -16.45 12.77
N THR A 364 6.13 -16.88 12.65
CA THR A 364 7.30 -16.07 13.04
C THR A 364 7.34 -14.76 12.25
N GLY A 365 6.98 -14.78 10.97
CA GLY A 365 6.90 -13.59 10.11
C GLY A 365 5.79 -12.59 10.43
N ARG A 366 4.84 -12.91 11.34
CA ARG A 366 3.73 -12.03 11.73
C ARG A 366 3.91 -11.32 13.07
N LEU A 367 5.11 -11.37 13.67
CA LEU A 367 5.44 -10.62 14.88
C LEU A 367 4.44 -10.84 16.03
N GLY A 368 4.02 -12.09 16.23
CA GLY A 368 3.07 -12.46 17.30
C GLY A 368 1.59 -12.32 16.95
N VAL A 369 1.23 -11.62 15.86
CA VAL A 369 -0.17 -11.48 15.45
C VAL A 369 -0.69 -12.78 14.81
N PRO A 370 -1.66 -13.48 15.44
CA PRO A 370 -2.21 -14.70 14.86
C PRO A 370 -2.85 -14.42 13.50
N LEU A 371 -2.76 -15.41 12.61
CA LEU A 371 -3.48 -15.41 11.34
C LEU A 371 -4.70 -16.32 11.48
N GLU A 372 -5.86 -15.77 11.14
CA GLU A 372 -7.10 -16.51 11.11
C GLU A 372 -7.49 -16.89 9.68
N ASN A 373 -8.08 -18.07 9.54
CA ASN A 373 -8.85 -18.44 8.36
C ASN A 373 -10.22 -17.73 8.38
N PRO A 374 -10.84 -17.48 7.22
CA PRO A 374 -12.21 -16.99 7.17
C PRO A 374 -13.14 -17.82 8.05
N ALA A 375 -13.97 -17.14 8.86
CA ALA A 375 -14.86 -17.77 9.86
C ALA A 375 -14.15 -18.75 10.82
N ASN A 376 -12.85 -18.55 11.07
CA ASN A 376 -11.98 -19.41 11.86
C ASN A 376 -12.03 -20.90 11.43
N GLN A 377 -12.16 -21.16 10.13
CA GLN A 377 -12.29 -22.51 9.61
C GLN A 377 -11.03 -23.35 9.87
N GLN A 378 -11.23 -24.59 10.33
CA GLN A 378 -10.15 -25.52 10.64
C GLN A 378 -9.88 -26.51 9.50
N CYS A 379 -8.61 -26.76 9.23
CA CYS A 379 -8.19 -27.90 8.42
C CYS A 379 -6.77 -28.35 8.79
N PRO A 380 -6.58 -29.07 9.92
CA PRO A 380 -5.25 -29.41 10.44
C PRO A 380 -4.36 -30.20 9.46
N VAL A 381 -4.97 -30.89 8.50
CA VAL A 381 -4.27 -31.52 7.38
C VAL A 381 -5.07 -31.25 6.10
N CYS A 382 -4.72 -30.21 5.35
CA CYS A 382 -5.33 -29.92 4.05
C CYS A 382 -4.31 -29.88 2.93
N THR A 383 -4.72 -30.29 1.74
CA THR A 383 -3.92 -30.01 0.54
C THR A 383 -4.00 -28.53 0.18
N LEU A 384 -3.04 -28.00 -0.59
CA LEU A 384 -3.15 -26.63 -1.13
C LEU A 384 -4.41 -26.48 -2.01
N GLU A 385 -4.87 -27.54 -2.69
CA GLU A 385 -6.19 -27.55 -3.36
C GLU A 385 -7.34 -27.27 -2.39
N GLN A 386 -7.44 -28.05 -1.32
CA GLN A 386 -8.50 -27.89 -0.32
C GLN A 386 -8.42 -26.52 0.35
N ALA A 387 -7.21 -26.04 0.63
CA ALA A 387 -6.97 -24.71 1.16
C ALA A 387 -7.39 -23.62 0.17
N MET A 388 -7.18 -23.80 -1.14
CA MET A 388 -7.58 -22.83 -2.17
C MET A 388 -9.10 -22.76 -2.29
N VAL A 389 -9.77 -23.92 -2.37
CA VAL A 389 -11.24 -24.03 -2.46
C VAL A 389 -11.90 -23.38 -1.25
N LYS A 390 -11.46 -23.73 -0.03
CA LYS A 390 -11.94 -23.12 1.21
C LYS A 390 -11.40 -21.71 1.47
N SER A 391 -10.50 -21.22 0.60
CA SER A 391 -9.82 -19.94 0.73
C SER A 391 -9.14 -19.73 2.10
N LEU A 392 -8.53 -20.78 2.66
CA LEU A 392 -7.82 -20.73 3.95
C LEU A 392 -6.58 -19.83 3.84
N ASN A 393 -6.27 -19.09 4.89
CA ASN A 393 -5.14 -18.18 4.97
C ASN A 393 -3.88 -18.89 5.47
N THR A 394 -4.01 -19.74 6.48
CA THR A 394 -2.87 -20.32 7.19
C THR A 394 -1.99 -21.23 6.32
N PRO A 395 -2.51 -22.10 5.42
CA PRO A 395 -1.67 -22.88 4.50
C PRO A 395 -0.91 -22.02 3.49
N PHE A 396 -1.54 -20.98 2.95
CA PHE A 396 -0.92 -20.09 1.95
C PHE A 396 0.16 -19.21 2.56
N TYR A 397 -0.02 -18.78 3.81
CA TYR A 397 1.03 -18.11 4.55
C TYR A 397 2.22 -19.05 4.81
N ALA A 398 1.95 -20.27 5.27
CA ALA A 398 2.98 -21.27 5.56
C ALA A 398 3.83 -21.63 4.33
N VAL A 399 3.21 -21.85 3.17
CA VAL A 399 3.96 -22.11 1.93
C VAL A 399 4.79 -20.90 1.50
N THR A 400 4.30 -19.68 1.75
CA THR A 400 5.04 -18.45 1.45
C THR A 400 6.24 -18.24 2.36
N GLU A 401 6.14 -18.52 3.67
CA GLU A 401 7.32 -18.55 4.55
C GLU A 401 8.32 -19.61 4.10
N LYS A 402 7.83 -20.77 3.62
CA LYS A 402 8.70 -21.86 3.17
C LYS A 402 9.50 -21.50 1.91
N ILE A 403 8.88 -20.87 0.92
CA ILE A 403 9.54 -20.52 -0.35
C ILE A 403 10.18 -19.14 -0.35
N GLY A 404 9.72 -18.24 0.52
CA GLY A 404 10.13 -16.83 0.61
C GLY A 404 9.19 -15.88 -0.14
N ALA A 405 8.78 -14.80 0.54
CA ALA A 405 7.86 -13.80 0.00
C ALA A 405 8.39 -13.07 -1.26
N ASP A 406 9.71 -12.90 -1.38
CA ASP A 406 10.33 -12.31 -2.58
C ASP A 406 10.12 -13.15 -3.85
N LYS A 407 10.05 -14.48 -3.72
CA LYS A 407 9.77 -15.37 -4.86
C LYS A 407 8.32 -15.25 -5.30
N VAL A 408 7.39 -15.11 -4.35
CA VAL A 408 5.98 -14.84 -4.64
C VAL A 408 5.83 -13.49 -5.34
N ARG A 409 6.50 -12.44 -4.85
CA ARG A 409 6.53 -11.13 -5.54
C ARG A 409 7.10 -11.24 -6.95
N THR A 410 8.20 -11.97 -7.11
CA THR A 410 8.83 -12.17 -8.43
C THR A 410 7.89 -12.88 -9.39
N MET A 411 7.19 -13.93 -8.93
CA MET A 411 6.15 -14.60 -9.70
C MET A 411 5.03 -13.63 -10.09
N ALA A 412 4.56 -12.78 -9.18
CA ALA A 412 3.54 -11.78 -9.49
C ALA A 412 3.97 -10.82 -10.62
N TYR A 413 5.19 -10.30 -10.56
CA TYR A 413 5.75 -9.45 -11.62
C TYR A 413 5.96 -10.20 -12.94
N ASP A 414 6.41 -11.45 -12.88
CA ASP A 414 6.56 -12.27 -14.08
C ASP A 414 5.18 -12.52 -14.73
N LEU A 415 4.11 -12.71 -13.95
CA LEU A 415 2.75 -12.95 -14.44
C LEU A 415 2.03 -11.68 -14.94
N GLY A 416 2.58 -10.48 -14.68
CA GLY A 416 2.06 -9.23 -15.24
C GLY A 416 1.60 -8.17 -14.24
N VAL A 417 1.82 -8.36 -12.92
CA VAL A 417 1.60 -7.27 -11.95
C VAL A 417 2.61 -6.15 -12.18
N GLN A 418 2.14 -4.90 -12.24
CA GLN A 418 3.02 -3.76 -12.41
C GLN A 418 3.95 -3.57 -11.21
N ARG A 419 5.19 -3.13 -11.48
CA ARG A 419 6.20 -2.86 -10.44
C ARG A 419 5.96 -1.56 -9.68
N LYS A 420 5.15 -0.67 -10.24
CA LYS A 420 4.81 0.62 -9.63
C LYS A 420 3.34 0.94 -9.87
N TYR A 421 2.73 1.57 -8.88
CA TYR A 421 1.44 2.24 -9.00
C TYR A 421 1.62 3.68 -8.54
N ALA A 422 1.16 4.66 -9.33
CA ALA A 422 1.33 6.09 -9.05
C ALA A 422 2.77 6.49 -8.66
N GLY A 423 3.78 5.87 -9.29
CA GLY A 423 5.20 6.11 -9.01
C GLY A 423 5.79 5.37 -7.80
N ALA A 424 4.96 4.88 -6.88
CA ALA A 424 5.37 4.07 -5.73
C ALA A 424 5.60 2.61 -6.11
N ARG A 425 6.59 1.95 -5.49
CA ARG A 425 6.88 0.53 -5.73
C ARG A 425 5.74 -0.35 -5.19
N SER A 426 5.26 -1.29 -5.98
CA SER A 426 4.19 -2.22 -5.59
C SER A 426 4.71 -3.41 -4.79
N LEU A 427 3.80 -4.16 -4.15
CA LEU A 427 4.07 -5.43 -3.47
C LEU A 427 5.16 -5.38 -2.38
N VAL A 428 5.36 -4.22 -1.78
CA VAL A 428 6.27 -4.00 -0.66
C VAL A 428 5.56 -3.21 0.43
N ASP A 429 6.03 -3.35 1.65
CA ASP A 429 5.59 -2.54 2.76
C ASP A 429 5.91 -1.06 2.48
N ALA A 430 4.95 -0.19 2.79
CA ALA A 430 5.06 1.25 2.61
C ALA A 430 5.98 1.88 3.69
N GLU A 431 6.31 3.16 3.50
CA GLU A 431 6.98 3.94 4.56
C GLU A 431 6.11 4.00 5.82
N GLY A 432 6.72 3.79 6.99
CA GLY A 432 6.02 3.70 8.27
C GLY A 432 5.46 2.31 8.64
N GLU A 433 5.55 1.32 7.75
CA GLU A 433 5.22 -0.08 8.07
C GLU A 433 6.42 -0.82 8.70
N PRO A 434 6.24 -2.03 9.28
CA PRO A 434 7.31 -2.72 10.02
C PRO A 434 8.57 -3.02 9.20
N THR A 435 8.44 -3.21 7.89
CA THR A 435 9.59 -3.52 7.02
C THR A 435 9.60 -2.72 5.71
N PRO A 436 9.74 -1.38 5.74
CA PRO A 436 9.57 -0.53 4.56
C PRO A 436 10.41 -1.00 3.38
N GLY A 437 9.77 -1.11 2.22
CA GLY A 437 10.41 -1.56 1.00
C GLY A 437 10.74 -3.06 0.92
N LYS A 438 10.34 -3.87 1.89
CA LYS A 438 10.42 -5.34 1.83
C LYS A 438 9.04 -5.95 1.66
N THR A 439 9.01 -7.21 1.20
CA THR A 439 7.77 -7.97 1.05
C THR A 439 7.68 -8.97 2.18
N ARG A 440 6.55 -8.98 2.90
CA ARG A 440 6.24 -9.96 3.94
C ARG A 440 5.41 -11.11 3.38
N SER A 441 5.39 -12.23 4.10
CA SER A 441 4.59 -13.41 3.74
C SER A 441 3.07 -13.13 3.72
N ASP A 442 2.63 -12.00 4.28
CA ASP A 442 1.27 -11.46 4.12
C ASP A 442 0.87 -11.19 2.67
N ILE A 443 1.84 -11.13 1.73
CA ILE A 443 1.55 -11.17 0.30
C ILE A 443 0.67 -12.37 -0.07
N ALA A 444 0.81 -13.49 0.65
CA ALA A 444 0.09 -14.72 0.37
C ALA A 444 -1.44 -14.60 0.52
N ILE A 445 -1.87 -13.65 1.33
CA ILE A 445 -3.29 -13.38 1.61
C ILE A 445 -3.76 -12.08 0.95
N GLY A 446 -2.96 -11.53 0.02
CA GLY A 446 -3.29 -10.36 -0.78
C GLY A 446 -3.33 -9.05 -0.01
N ARG A 447 -2.45 -8.90 0.99
CA ARG A 447 -2.25 -7.64 1.72
C ARG A 447 -1.98 -6.46 0.78
N TYR A 448 -1.10 -6.67 -0.20
CA TYR A 448 -0.62 -5.61 -1.07
C TYR A 448 -1.62 -5.31 -2.19
N ALA A 449 -1.66 -4.04 -2.56
CA ALA A 449 -2.56 -3.55 -3.59
C ALA A 449 -2.15 -4.01 -5.00
N VAL A 450 -3.12 -4.41 -5.82
CA VAL A 450 -2.99 -4.79 -7.23
C VAL A 450 -4.19 -4.23 -7.99
N ALA A 451 -3.97 -3.79 -9.23
CA ALA A 451 -5.03 -3.26 -10.08
C ALA A 451 -5.89 -4.37 -10.72
N PRO A 452 -7.20 -4.14 -10.95
CA PRO A 452 -8.06 -5.10 -11.64
C PRO A 452 -7.55 -5.54 -13.02
N ASP A 453 -7.01 -4.62 -13.82
CA ASP A 453 -6.44 -4.92 -15.13
C ASP A 453 -5.20 -5.84 -15.06
N ASP A 454 -4.35 -5.66 -14.04
CA ASP A 454 -3.22 -6.54 -13.75
C ASP A 454 -3.67 -7.93 -13.30
N LEU A 455 -4.69 -8.04 -12.43
CA LEU A 455 -5.24 -9.35 -12.05
C LEU A 455 -5.89 -10.07 -13.25
N ALA A 456 -6.59 -9.35 -14.13
CA ALA A 456 -7.11 -9.93 -15.37
C ALA A 456 -5.96 -10.48 -16.25
N SER A 457 -4.84 -9.76 -16.34
CA SER A 457 -3.65 -10.17 -17.11
C SER A 457 -2.92 -11.38 -16.48
N VAL A 458 -2.83 -11.44 -15.16
CA VAL A 458 -2.29 -12.59 -14.43
C VAL A 458 -3.13 -13.84 -14.71
N TYR A 459 -4.46 -13.74 -14.66
CA TYR A 459 -5.34 -14.87 -14.89
C TYR A 459 -5.40 -15.25 -16.38
N ALA A 460 -5.23 -14.30 -17.30
CA ALA A 460 -5.01 -14.56 -18.72
C ALA A 460 -3.75 -15.40 -18.94
N THR A 461 -2.68 -15.16 -18.19
CA THR A 461 -1.45 -15.97 -18.26
C THR A 461 -1.69 -17.43 -17.82
N PHE A 462 -2.52 -17.66 -16.80
CA PHE A 462 -2.91 -19.03 -16.40
C PHE A 462 -3.76 -19.70 -17.48
N ALA A 463 -4.73 -18.98 -18.05
CA ALA A 463 -5.57 -19.45 -19.15
C ALA A 463 -4.75 -19.80 -20.41
N ALA A 464 -3.69 -19.04 -20.68
CA ALA A 464 -2.76 -19.23 -21.79
C ALA A 464 -1.69 -20.32 -21.55
N GLY A 465 -1.90 -21.21 -20.57
CA GLY A 465 -0.95 -22.30 -20.29
C GLY A 465 0.41 -21.80 -19.79
N GLY A 466 0.43 -20.70 -19.05
CA GLY A 466 1.62 -20.12 -18.43
C GLY A 466 2.41 -19.16 -19.31
N VAL A 467 1.90 -18.80 -20.49
CA VAL A 467 2.50 -17.77 -21.36
C VAL A 467 1.86 -16.43 -21.06
N ARG A 468 2.64 -15.46 -20.59
CA ARG A 468 2.18 -14.09 -20.45
C ARG A 468 2.26 -13.41 -21.80
N HIS A 469 1.17 -12.76 -22.19
CA HIS A 469 1.13 -11.79 -23.27
C HIS A 469 0.96 -10.40 -22.64
N ASP A 470 1.78 -9.44 -23.06
CA ASP A 470 1.70 -8.09 -22.50
C ASP A 470 0.38 -7.41 -22.92
N ARG A 471 -0.28 -6.79 -21.93
CA ARG A 471 -1.58 -6.15 -22.10
C ARG A 471 -1.47 -4.98 -23.07
N HIS A 472 -2.39 -4.89 -24.02
CA HIS A 472 -2.48 -3.78 -24.98
C HIS A 472 -3.94 -3.51 -25.38
N PHE A 473 -4.20 -2.27 -25.79
CA PHE A 473 -5.49 -1.72 -26.19
C PHE A 473 -5.57 -1.43 -27.69
N VAL A 474 -4.42 -1.29 -28.37
CA VAL A 474 -4.39 -0.91 -29.79
C VAL A 474 -3.80 -2.03 -30.63
N GLU A 475 -4.50 -2.41 -31.69
CA GLU A 475 -4.00 -3.37 -32.68
C GLU A 475 -3.15 -2.66 -33.74
N ASN A 476 -3.65 -1.56 -34.31
CA ASN A 476 -2.94 -0.84 -35.35
C ASN A 476 -3.44 0.61 -35.55
N VAL A 477 -2.57 1.45 -36.12
CA VAL A 477 -2.80 2.88 -36.41
C VAL A 477 -2.41 3.15 -37.87
N SER A 478 -3.32 3.74 -38.63
CA SER A 478 -3.10 4.15 -40.03
C SER A 478 -3.37 5.64 -40.23
N ALA A 479 -2.64 6.27 -41.14
CA ALA A 479 -2.86 7.65 -41.55
C ALA A 479 -4.02 7.77 -42.57
N PRO A 480 -4.57 8.97 -42.82
CA PRO A 480 -5.65 9.19 -43.80
C PRO A 480 -5.34 8.69 -45.22
N ASP A 481 -4.05 8.68 -45.60
CA ASP A 481 -3.56 8.19 -46.89
C ASP A 481 -3.46 6.65 -46.97
N GLY A 482 -3.86 5.94 -45.90
CA GLY A 482 -3.81 4.48 -45.80
C GLY A 482 -2.45 3.92 -45.39
N ARG A 483 -1.45 4.79 -45.13
CA ARG A 483 -0.13 4.35 -44.67
C ARG A 483 -0.20 3.87 -43.22
N GLN A 484 0.35 2.69 -42.96
CA GLN A 484 0.51 2.16 -41.60
C GLN A 484 1.48 3.05 -40.80
N VAL A 485 1.00 3.65 -39.72
CA VAL A 485 1.81 4.46 -38.80
C VAL A 485 2.42 3.58 -37.72
N TRP A 486 1.63 2.66 -37.17
CA TRP A 486 2.05 1.75 -36.11
C TRP A 486 1.21 0.48 -36.10
N THR A 487 1.79 -0.63 -35.67
CA THR A 487 1.09 -1.92 -35.50
C THR A 487 1.68 -2.60 -34.27
N VAL A 488 0.81 -3.17 -33.43
CA VAL A 488 1.26 -3.88 -32.24
C VAL A 488 2.07 -5.13 -32.60
N VAL A 489 3.14 -5.36 -31.86
CA VAL A 489 3.88 -6.61 -31.87
C VAL A 489 3.79 -7.20 -30.46
N PRO A 490 2.84 -8.12 -30.20
CA PRO A 490 2.60 -8.62 -28.85
C PRO A 490 3.85 -9.27 -28.27
N THR A 491 4.33 -8.74 -27.14
CA THR A 491 5.45 -9.35 -26.41
C THR A 491 4.92 -10.50 -25.57
N SER A 492 5.54 -11.67 -25.72
CA SER A 492 5.10 -12.90 -25.07
C SER A 492 6.25 -13.55 -24.32
N LYS A 493 6.00 -14.07 -23.11
CA LYS A 493 7.00 -14.73 -22.27
C LYS A 493 6.40 -15.96 -21.60
N ARG A 494 7.03 -17.13 -21.73
CA ARG A 494 6.69 -18.28 -20.88
C ARG A 494 7.15 -17.99 -19.44
N VAL A 495 6.18 -17.96 -18.54
CA VAL A 495 6.36 -17.66 -17.11
C VAL A 495 6.21 -18.92 -16.27
N LEU A 496 5.26 -19.78 -16.66
CA LEU A 496 5.01 -21.05 -16.00
C LEU A 496 5.01 -22.16 -17.06
N ASP A 497 5.48 -23.34 -16.70
CA ASP A 497 5.37 -24.51 -17.55
C ASP A 497 3.90 -24.87 -17.78
N SER A 498 3.57 -25.38 -18.96
CA SER A 498 2.20 -25.70 -19.34
C SER A 498 1.53 -26.68 -18.37
N GLU A 499 2.29 -27.61 -17.82
CA GLU A 499 1.87 -28.62 -16.86
C GLU A 499 1.53 -27.99 -15.51
N ALA A 500 2.35 -27.06 -15.04
CA ALA A 500 2.07 -26.30 -13.82
C ALA A 500 0.88 -25.35 -14.00
N ALA A 501 0.72 -24.72 -15.17
CA ALA A 501 -0.46 -23.91 -15.48
C ALA A 501 -1.74 -24.75 -15.56
N ALA A 502 -1.65 -26.00 -16.04
CA ALA A 502 -2.75 -26.95 -16.03
C ALA A 502 -3.18 -27.31 -14.60
N ASP A 503 -2.22 -27.51 -13.70
CA ASP A 503 -2.48 -27.74 -12.27
C ASP A 503 -3.12 -26.53 -11.58
N VAL A 504 -2.63 -25.31 -11.85
CA VAL A 504 -3.30 -24.07 -11.39
C VAL A 504 -4.75 -24.03 -11.88
N SER A 505 -4.97 -24.32 -13.17
CA SER A 505 -6.32 -24.33 -13.77
C SER A 505 -7.23 -25.40 -13.17
N ALA A 506 -6.71 -26.57 -12.83
CA ALA A 506 -7.48 -27.62 -12.19
C ALA A 506 -7.95 -27.20 -10.79
N VAL A 507 -7.04 -26.63 -9.99
CA VAL A 507 -7.35 -26.12 -8.64
C VAL A 507 -8.36 -24.97 -8.71
N LEU A 508 -8.15 -24.00 -9.60
CA LEU A 508 -9.06 -22.86 -9.76
C LEU A 508 -10.41 -23.25 -10.39
N GLY A 509 -10.44 -24.30 -11.21
CA GLY A 509 -11.67 -24.91 -11.69
C GLY A 509 -12.48 -25.55 -10.56
N ALA A 510 -11.83 -26.09 -9.53
CA ALA A 510 -12.50 -26.60 -8.33
C ALA A 510 -13.13 -25.47 -7.51
N VAL A 511 -12.46 -24.33 -7.39
CA VAL A 511 -13.02 -23.13 -6.73
C VAL A 511 -14.31 -22.68 -7.42
N VAL A 512 -14.31 -22.51 -8.75
CA VAL A 512 -15.49 -22.04 -9.48
C VAL A 512 -16.67 -22.99 -9.37
N ARG A 513 -16.42 -24.31 -9.28
CA ARG A 513 -17.50 -25.29 -9.02
C ARG A 513 -18.15 -25.10 -7.65
N ASP A 514 -17.39 -24.65 -6.64
CA ASP A 514 -17.87 -24.41 -5.27
C ASP A 514 -18.54 -23.03 -5.12
N ASP A 515 -17.91 -21.97 -5.66
CA ASP A 515 -18.35 -20.56 -5.54
C ASP A 515 -19.44 -20.16 -6.56
N GLY A 516 -19.74 -21.04 -7.52
CA GLY A 516 -20.82 -20.89 -8.50
C GLY A 516 -20.31 -20.88 -9.94
N ALA A 517 -20.57 -21.97 -10.66
CA ALA A 517 -20.06 -22.22 -12.00
C ALA A 517 -20.68 -21.30 -13.07
N VAL A 518 -19.94 -21.07 -14.17
CA VAL A 518 -20.50 -20.51 -15.40
C VAL A 518 -21.34 -21.61 -16.08
N PRO A 519 -22.65 -21.41 -16.30
CA PRO A 519 -23.49 -22.41 -16.93
C PRO A 519 -22.94 -22.88 -18.29
N ASN A 520 -22.84 -24.21 -18.46
CA ASN A 520 -22.41 -24.88 -19.69
C ASN A 520 -21.01 -24.51 -20.24
N ARG A 521 -20.17 -23.81 -19.47
CA ARG A 521 -18.83 -23.40 -19.88
C ARG A 521 -17.79 -23.74 -18.80
N PRO A 522 -16.78 -24.56 -19.10
CA PRO A 522 -15.66 -24.79 -18.19
C PRO A 522 -14.95 -23.47 -17.86
N ALA A 523 -14.78 -23.20 -16.57
CA ALA A 523 -14.15 -21.98 -16.10
C ALA A 523 -13.39 -22.22 -14.80
N ALA A 524 -12.42 -21.36 -14.54
CA ALA A 524 -11.53 -21.37 -13.38
C ALA A 524 -11.44 -19.96 -12.82
N GLY A 525 -11.22 -19.80 -11.52
CA GLY A 525 -11.17 -18.48 -10.92
C GLY A 525 -11.04 -18.49 -9.41
N LYS A 526 -11.03 -17.30 -8.81
CA LYS A 526 -10.90 -17.10 -7.38
C LYS A 526 -11.64 -15.83 -6.95
N THR A 527 -12.37 -15.98 -5.85
CA THR A 527 -12.99 -14.89 -5.09
C THR A 527 -12.01 -14.28 -4.08
N GLY A 528 -12.21 -13.01 -3.72
CA GLY A 528 -11.46 -12.36 -2.64
C GLY A 528 -12.26 -11.27 -1.95
N VAL A 529 -12.00 -11.07 -0.66
CA VAL A 529 -12.61 -10.00 0.14
C VAL A 529 -11.57 -9.41 1.08
N GLN A 530 -11.61 -8.10 1.26
CA GLN A 530 -10.87 -7.41 2.31
C GLN A 530 -11.87 -6.91 3.35
N GLN A 531 -11.71 -7.36 4.59
CA GLN A 531 -12.57 -6.94 5.71
C GLN A 531 -12.40 -5.44 5.99
N TRP A 532 -13.48 -4.80 6.44
CA TRP A 532 -13.47 -3.42 6.92
C TRP A 532 -13.22 -3.39 8.43
N GLY A 533 -12.01 -3.04 8.85
CA GLY A 533 -11.60 -3.07 10.26
C GLY A 533 -11.95 -4.40 10.94
N ASP A 534 -12.32 -4.35 12.22
CA ASP A 534 -12.80 -5.51 12.98
C ASP A 534 -14.34 -5.67 12.91
N THR A 535 -14.93 -5.39 11.75
CA THR A 535 -16.39 -5.50 11.54
C THR A 535 -16.76 -6.74 10.74
N LYS A 536 -18.05 -7.06 10.64
CA LYS A 536 -18.54 -8.14 9.76
C LYS A 536 -18.66 -7.72 8.28
N ASP A 537 -18.39 -6.45 7.98
CA ASP A 537 -18.47 -5.92 6.62
C ASP A 537 -17.12 -6.04 5.90
N ASN A 538 -17.18 -6.01 4.57
CA ASN A 538 -16.01 -5.91 3.71
C ASN A 538 -15.90 -4.47 3.19
N GLN A 539 -14.70 -4.05 2.79
CA GLN A 539 -14.48 -2.79 2.07
C GLN A 539 -14.22 -2.97 0.58
N VAL A 540 -13.78 -4.18 0.20
CA VAL A 540 -13.52 -4.56 -1.19
C VAL A 540 -13.93 -6.01 -1.39
N ALA A 541 -14.55 -6.31 -2.53
CA ALA A 541 -14.87 -7.67 -2.96
C ALA A 541 -14.49 -7.90 -4.43
N TRP A 542 -14.00 -9.10 -4.71
CA TRP A 542 -13.44 -9.49 -6.01
C TRP A 542 -14.02 -10.82 -6.49
N MET A 543 -14.16 -10.93 -7.81
CA MET A 543 -14.12 -12.19 -8.53
C MET A 543 -13.17 -12.04 -9.72
N VAL A 544 -12.17 -12.91 -9.81
CA VAL A 544 -11.27 -12.97 -10.98
C VAL A 544 -11.32 -14.39 -11.51
N GLY A 545 -11.57 -14.56 -12.80
CA GLY A 545 -11.71 -15.87 -13.39
C GLY A 545 -11.49 -15.86 -14.90
N TYR A 546 -11.43 -17.04 -15.47
CA TYR A 546 -11.17 -17.23 -16.88
C TYR A 546 -11.82 -18.50 -17.42
N THR A 547 -12.05 -18.45 -18.73
CA THR A 547 -12.17 -19.60 -19.62
C THR A 547 -10.91 -19.63 -20.49
N PRO A 548 -10.68 -20.68 -21.30
CA PRO A 548 -9.56 -20.66 -22.25
C PRO A 548 -9.64 -19.51 -23.27
N GLU A 549 -10.82 -18.92 -23.48
CA GLU A 549 -11.05 -17.85 -24.46
C GLU A 549 -10.98 -16.44 -23.88
N LEU A 550 -11.20 -16.26 -22.57
CA LEU A 550 -11.28 -14.95 -21.95
C LEU A 550 -10.97 -15.02 -20.46
N ALA A 551 -10.09 -14.15 -19.97
CA ALA A 551 -9.90 -13.90 -18.55
C ALA A 551 -10.48 -12.55 -18.16
N SER A 552 -11.12 -12.44 -16.99
CA SER A 552 -11.70 -11.19 -16.52
C SER A 552 -11.64 -11.04 -15.01
N ALA A 553 -11.50 -9.78 -14.58
CA ALA A 553 -11.51 -9.36 -13.19
C ALA A 553 -12.71 -8.44 -12.95
N VAL A 554 -13.46 -8.70 -11.88
CA VAL A 554 -14.52 -7.85 -11.35
C VAL A 554 -14.12 -7.41 -9.95
N TRP A 555 -14.11 -6.09 -9.75
CA TRP A 555 -13.86 -5.43 -8.46
C TRP A 555 -15.08 -4.63 -8.05
N ILE A 556 -15.43 -4.67 -6.75
CA ILE A 556 -16.46 -3.84 -6.15
C ILE A 556 -15.90 -3.19 -4.89
N GLY A 557 -16.07 -1.87 -4.79
CA GLY A 557 -15.64 -1.05 -3.66
C GLY A 557 -16.41 0.26 -3.59
N LYS A 558 -15.77 1.29 -3.05
CA LYS A 558 -16.29 2.66 -2.93
C LYS A 558 -15.22 3.67 -3.29
N ALA A 559 -15.62 4.87 -3.72
CA ALA A 559 -14.69 5.98 -3.98
C ALA A 559 -13.89 6.37 -2.73
N GLN A 560 -14.58 6.38 -1.57
CA GLN A 560 -13.98 6.56 -0.25
C GLN A 560 -14.04 5.24 0.52
N PRO A 561 -12.93 4.78 1.14
CA PRO A 561 -12.90 3.51 1.88
C PRO A 561 -14.02 3.42 2.92
N GLY A 562 -14.71 2.28 2.94
CA GLY A 562 -15.79 2.02 3.88
C GLY A 562 -16.50 0.70 3.58
N PRO A 563 -17.49 0.31 4.40
CA PRO A 563 -18.19 -0.96 4.25
C PRO A 563 -19.02 -1.00 2.95
N ILE A 564 -18.96 -2.12 2.23
CA ILE A 564 -19.77 -2.40 1.04
C ILE A 564 -20.94 -3.31 1.37
N ARG A 565 -22.15 -2.83 1.07
CA ARG A 565 -23.41 -3.55 1.31
C ARG A 565 -24.30 -3.53 0.08
N ASP A 566 -25.06 -4.60 -0.10
CA ASP A 566 -26.07 -4.67 -1.17
C ASP A 566 -27.34 -3.89 -0.81
N ARG A 567 -28.29 -3.82 -1.75
CA ARG A 567 -29.59 -3.16 -1.60
C ARG A 567 -30.44 -3.68 -0.44
N LEU A 568 -30.13 -4.88 0.09
CA LEU A 568 -30.81 -5.46 1.25
C LEU A 568 -30.03 -5.22 2.55
N GLY A 569 -28.94 -4.44 2.50
CA GLY A 569 -28.08 -4.13 3.64
C GLY A 569 -27.15 -5.27 4.05
N ARG A 570 -26.96 -6.29 3.22
CA ARG A 570 -26.07 -7.43 3.50
C ARG A 570 -24.66 -7.12 3.03
N ALA A 571 -23.65 -7.60 3.75
CA ALA A 571 -22.26 -7.46 3.35
C ALA A 571 -22.03 -8.08 1.95
N ILE A 572 -21.35 -7.35 1.07
CA ILE A 572 -20.96 -7.87 -0.23
C ILE A 572 -19.71 -8.75 -0.04
N GLU A 573 -19.75 -9.97 -0.59
CA GLU A 573 -18.66 -10.94 -0.58
C GLU A 573 -18.24 -11.25 -2.02
N GLY A 574 -17.06 -11.86 -2.22
CA GLY A 574 -16.59 -12.22 -3.57
C GLY A 574 -17.56 -13.13 -4.34
N ARG A 575 -18.20 -14.08 -3.64
CA ARG A 575 -19.18 -15.03 -4.22
C ARG A 575 -20.58 -14.45 -4.48
N THR A 576 -20.85 -13.23 -4.03
CA THR A 576 -22.16 -12.59 -4.23
C THR A 576 -22.15 -11.72 -5.49
N LEU A 577 -22.23 -10.40 -5.36
CA LEU A 577 -22.36 -9.48 -6.49
C LEU A 577 -21.19 -9.59 -7.50
N PRO A 578 -19.91 -9.68 -7.09
CA PRO A 578 -18.80 -9.82 -8.04
C PRO A 578 -18.87 -11.12 -8.86
N ALA A 579 -19.12 -12.27 -8.23
CA ALA A 579 -19.21 -13.54 -8.95
C ALA A 579 -20.46 -13.64 -9.85
N GLN A 580 -21.58 -13.06 -9.44
CA GLN A 580 -22.78 -12.97 -10.30
C GLN A 580 -22.50 -12.14 -11.54
N LEU A 581 -21.98 -10.93 -11.37
CA LEU A 581 -21.59 -10.05 -12.48
C LEU A 581 -20.57 -10.71 -13.41
N TRP A 582 -19.53 -11.33 -12.86
CA TRP A 582 -18.51 -12.04 -13.66
C TRP A 582 -19.11 -13.16 -14.50
N ARG A 583 -20.02 -13.97 -13.93
CA ARG A 583 -20.69 -15.06 -14.68
C ARG A 583 -21.55 -14.51 -15.81
N ASP A 584 -22.40 -13.54 -15.52
CA ASP A 584 -23.36 -13.02 -16.50
C ASP A 584 -22.62 -12.29 -17.63
N PHE A 585 -21.57 -11.53 -17.30
CA PHE A 585 -20.65 -10.96 -18.28
C PHE A 585 -20.01 -12.05 -19.16
N THR A 586 -19.42 -13.08 -18.55
CA THR A 586 -18.72 -14.15 -19.28
C THR A 586 -19.66 -14.90 -20.22
N GLN A 587 -20.93 -15.11 -19.82
CA GLN A 587 -21.93 -15.74 -20.68
C GLN A 587 -22.26 -14.90 -21.90
N VAL A 588 -22.51 -13.61 -21.73
CA VAL A 588 -22.89 -12.72 -22.83
C VAL A 588 -21.69 -12.48 -23.75
N ALA A 589 -20.51 -12.21 -23.19
CA ALA A 589 -19.29 -11.95 -23.96
C ALA A 589 -18.83 -13.16 -24.80
N LEU A 590 -19.16 -14.39 -24.37
CA LEU A 590 -18.76 -15.62 -25.06
C LEU A 590 -19.92 -16.39 -25.68
N ASN A 591 -21.11 -15.79 -25.83
CA ASN A 591 -22.31 -16.51 -26.27
C ASN A 591 -22.10 -17.29 -27.58
N ASP A 592 -21.44 -16.66 -28.56
CA ASP A 592 -21.18 -17.23 -29.89
C ASP A 592 -19.74 -17.75 -30.07
N ILE A 593 -18.97 -17.79 -28.98
CA ILE A 593 -17.58 -18.27 -29.01
C ILE A 593 -17.56 -19.76 -28.63
N PRO A 594 -16.96 -20.64 -29.46
CA PRO A 594 -16.82 -22.06 -29.13
C PRO A 594 -16.20 -22.27 -27.76
N LYS A 595 -16.70 -23.27 -27.02
CA LYS A 595 -16.21 -23.60 -25.69
C LYS A 595 -15.06 -24.60 -25.75
N THR A 596 -13.96 -24.28 -25.09
CA THR A 596 -12.81 -25.17 -24.92
C THR A 596 -12.80 -25.74 -23.51
N ALA A 597 -12.36 -26.99 -23.38
CA ALA A 597 -12.17 -27.60 -22.06
C ALA A 597 -10.97 -26.96 -21.34
N LEU A 598 -11.06 -26.84 -20.02
CA LEU A 598 -9.86 -26.56 -19.22
C LEU A 598 -8.84 -27.70 -19.38
N PRO A 599 -7.53 -27.39 -19.31
CA PRO A 599 -6.50 -28.42 -19.35
C PRO A 599 -6.68 -29.39 -18.17
N LYS A 600 -6.34 -30.66 -18.40
CA LYS A 600 -6.35 -31.69 -17.35
C LYS A 600 -5.11 -31.50 -16.45
N PRO A 601 -5.23 -31.71 -15.12
CA PRO A 601 -4.08 -31.64 -14.23
C PRO A 601 -3.05 -32.72 -14.57
N VAL A 602 -1.78 -32.40 -14.30
CA VAL A 602 -0.60 -33.26 -14.49
C VAL A 602 0.00 -33.68 -13.15
N HIS A 603 -0.32 -32.97 -12.06
CA HIS A 603 0.16 -33.21 -10.70
C HIS A 603 1.68 -33.04 -10.56
N VAL A 604 2.21 -31.92 -11.07
CA VAL A 604 3.63 -31.59 -10.97
C VAL A 604 4.00 -31.14 -9.55
N GLY A 605 5.27 -31.35 -9.20
CA GLY A 605 5.81 -31.00 -7.89
C GLY A 605 5.59 -32.07 -6.82
N ARG A 606 6.28 -31.90 -5.71
CA ARG A 606 6.29 -32.85 -4.59
C ARG A 606 5.06 -32.71 -3.70
N THR A 607 4.59 -33.82 -3.15
CA THR A 607 3.47 -33.87 -2.20
C THR A 607 3.87 -34.27 -0.79
N ASP A 608 5.12 -34.72 -0.59
CA ASP A 608 5.76 -35.06 0.69
C ASP A 608 6.35 -33.84 1.42
N VAL A 609 6.09 -32.66 0.88
CA VAL A 609 6.42 -31.35 1.43
C VAL A 609 5.20 -30.73 2.10
N GLY A 610 5.44 -29.82 3.04
CA GLY A 610 4.40 -29.20 3.86
C GLY A 610 4.58 -29.51 5.35
N ASP A 611 3.83 -28.82 6.18
CA ASP A 611 3.96 -28.84 7.64
C ASP A 611 2.86 -29.66 8.34
N ALA A 612 1.95 -30.27 7.58
CA ALA A 612 0.96 -31.20 8.12
C ALA A 612 1.33 -32.67 7.83
N GLY A 613 1.29 -33.50 8.86
CA GLY A 613 1.10 -34.95 8.68
C GLY A 613 2.33 -35.82 8.42
N ARG A 614 3.53 -35.50 8.94
CA ARG A 614 4.53 -36.56 9.19
C ARG A 614 4.20 -37.25 10.50
N SER A 615 3.44 -38.35 10.44
CA SER A 615 3.55 -39.37 11.48
C SER A 615 5.00 -39.86 11.48
N LYS A 616 5.76 -39.61 12.55
CA LYS A 616 6.94 -40.43 12.83
C LYS A 616 6.46 -41.89 12.84
N GLU A 617 7.03 -42.74 11.99
CA GLU A 617 6.76 -44.17 11.96
C GLU A 617 6.75 -44.74 13.38
N SER A 618 5.59 -45.28 13.76
CA SER A 618 5.39 -46.05 14.97
C SER A 618 6.12 -47.39 14.84
N LYS A 619 7.31 -47.51 15.45
CA LYS A 619 7.72 -48.82 15.95
C LYS A 619 6.73 -49.22 17.05
N LYS A 620 6.12 -50.39 16.87
CA LYS A 620 5.14 -51.04 17.77
C LYS A 620 5.43 -50.76 19.26
N PRO A 621 4.45 -50.34 20.05
CA PRO A 621 4.64 -50.20 21.49
C PRO A 621 4.68 -51.60 22.10
N THR A 622 5.83 -51.98 22.68
CA THR A 622 5.83 -52.99 23.72
C THR A 622 5.22 -52.38 24.98
N ASP A 623 4.35 -53.16 25.61
CA ASP A 623 3.45 -52.84 26.71
C ASP A 623 4.19 -52.36 27.98
N LYS A 624 4.77 -51.16 27.95
CA LYS A 624 5.30 -50.39 29.09
C LYS A 624 5.44 -48.92 28.69
N ASP A 625 4.33 -48.18 28.63
CA ASP A 625 4.31 -46.80 29.11
C ASP A 625 2.88 -46.24 29.08
N LYS A 626 2.23 -46.29 30.24
CA LYS A 626 1.14 -45.38 30.57
C LYS A 626 1.75 -44.25 31.39
N GLY A 627 1.83 -43.07 30.77
CA GLY A 627 1.97 -41.79 31.45
C GLY A 627 3.26 -41.03 31.12
N SER A 628 3.18 -40.02 30.25
CA SER A 628 4.05 -38.85 30.35
C SER A 628 3.34 -37.60 29.84
N ASP A 629 3.23 -36.62 30.73
CA ASP A 629 2.69 -35.28 30.52
C ASP A 629 3.40 -34.50 29.40
N ASP A 630 2.63 -33.69 28.67
CA ASP A 630 3.13 -32.58 27.84
C ASP A 630 4.04 -31.67 28.68
N LYS A 631 5.34 -31.62 28.36
CA LYS A 631 6.26 -30.58 28.84
C LYS A 631 6.75 -29.75 27.65
N PRO A 632 6.69 -28.41 27.70
CA PRO A 632 7.22 -27.55 26.65
C PRO A 632 8.76 -27.68 26.54
N GLY A 633 9.26 -27.65 25.30
CA GLY A 633 10.68 -27.80 24.99
C GLY A 633 11.54 -26.57 25.38
N ARG A 634 12.86 -26.80 25.48
CA ARG A 634 13.88 -25.77 25.77
C ARG A 634 13.79 -24.59 24.77
N GLY A 635 13.80 -23.35 25.27
CA GLY A 635 13.78 -22.14 24.43
C GLY A 635 12.40 -21.71 23.91
N ILE A 636 11.32 -22.39 24.31
CA ILE A 636 9.95 -22.05 23.90
C ILE A 636 9.26 -21.25 25.01
N PRO A 637 8.68 -20.06 24.70
CA PRO A 637 7.89 -19.30 25.65
C PRO A 637 6.71 -20.10 26.21
N VAL A 638 6.66 -20.22 27.54
CA VAL A 638 5.52 -20.81 28.23
C VAL A 638 4.40 -19.79 28.28
N VAL A 639 3.21 -20.22 27.87
CA VAL A 639 2.01 -19.37 27.85
C VAL A 639 0.87 -19.94 28.69
N ARG A 640 1.18 -20.96 29.51
CA ARG A 640 0.21 -21.68 30.32
C ARG A 640 0.65 -21.86 31.77
N THR A 641 -0.29 -22.05 32.69
CA THR A 641 -0.04 -22.43 34.10
C THR A 641 0.39 -23.90 34.23
N ALA A 642 1.18 -24.22 35.26
CA ALA A 642 1.56 -25.61 35.58
C ALA A 642 0.36 -26.49 36.01
N GLY A 643 -0.59 -25.91 36.74
CA GLY A 643 -1.80 -26.63 37.18
C GLY A 643 -2.81 -26.88 36.06
N LYS A 644 -3.62 -27.93 36.21
CA LYS A 644 -4.74 -28.30 35.31
C LYS A 644 -6.05 -27.63 35.78
N GLY A 645 -7.02 -27.48 34.88
CA GLY A 645 -8.35 -26.93 35.17
C GLY A 645 -8.47 -25.42 34.91
N GLN A 646 -9.53 -24.80 35.45
CA GLN A 646 -9.84 -23.36 35.30
C GLN A 646 -8.89 -22.50 36.16
N ARG A 647 -7.66 -22.41 35.70
CA ARG A 647 -6.58 -21.64 36.34
C ARG A 647 -6.07 -20.55 35.42
N LEU A 648 -5.47 -19.51 35.97
CA LEU A 648 -4.74 -18.51 35.19
C LEU A 648 -3.51 -18.02 35.96
N ALA A 649 -2.50 -17.50 35.28
CA ALA A 649 -1.37 -16.80 35.87
C ALA A 649 -1.43 -15.32 35.52
N LEU A 650 -1.43 -14.46 36.54
CA LEU A 650 -1.22 -13.02 36.35
C LEU A 650 0.28 -12.73 36.28
N THR A 651 0.67 -11.99 35.25
CA THR A 651 2.06 -11.56 35.04
C THR A 651 2.10 -10.07 34.77
N PHE A 652 3.06 -9.38 35.38
CA PHE A 652 3.19 -7.93 35.36
C PHE A 652 4.51 -7.51 34.73
N ASP A 653 4.47 -6.65 33.72
CA ASP A 653 5.65 -6.14 33.01
C ASP A 653 5.95 -4.67 33.38
N ASP A 654 7.21 -4.30 33.15
CA ASP A 654 7.79 -2.96 33.26
C ASP A 654 8.01 -2.39 34.67
N GLY A 655 7.61 -3.12 35.71
CA GLY A 655 7.93 -2.78 37.09
C GLY A 655 9.41 -3.02 37.45
N PRO A 656 9.82 -2.71 38.69
CA PRO A 656 9.03 -2.09 39.74
C PRO A 656 8.76 -0.59 39.53
N SER A 657 7.59 -0.12 39.95
CA SER A 657 7.20 1.29 39.92
C SER A 657 6.30 1.63 41.14
N PRO A 658 5.88 2.90 41.35
CA PRO A 658 4.87 3.21 42.36
C PRO A 658 3.56 2.41 42.22
N TYR A 659 3.19 2.00 41.02
CA TYR A 659 2.00 1.17 40.78
C TYR A 659 2.22 -0.29 41.19
N THR A 660 3.45 -0.80 41.16
CA THR A 660 3.80 -2.11 41.72
C THR A 660 3.39 -2.23 43.18
N ALA A 661 3.56 -1.16 43.98
CA ALA A 661 3.13 -1.16 45.38
C ALA A 661 1.60 -1.33 45.51
N GLN A 662 0.83 -0.64 44.68
CA GLN A 662 -0.64 -0.73 44.66
C GLN A 662 -1.12 -2.11 44.20
N VAL A 663 -0.46 -2.68 43.18
CA VAL A 663 -0.72 -4.05 42.71
C VAL A 663 -0.43 -5.06 43.82
N LEU A 664 0.68 -4.93 44.55
CA LEU A 664 1.00 -5.80 45.68
C LEU A 664 -0.06 -5.71 46.79
N ASP A 665 -0.49 -4.50 47.16
CA ASP A 665 -1.56 -4.31 48.14
C ASP A 665 -2.86 -5.02 47.71
N LEU A 666 -3.26 -4.85 46.45
CA LEU A 666 -4.42 -5.53 45.86
C LEU A 666 -4.26 -7.06 45.89
N LEU A 667 -3.11 -7.57 45.46
CA LEU A 667 -2.87 -9.02 45.42
C LEU A 667 -2.83 -9.63 46.82
N ALA A 668 -2.30 -8.91 47.82
CA ALA A 668 -2.30 -9.32 49.22
C ALA A 668 -3.73 -9.38 49.79
N GLU A 669 -4.55 -8.35 49.55
CA GLU A 669 -5.97 -8.33 49.93
C GLU A 669 -6.73 -9.48 49.28
N GLN A 670 -6.43 -9.76 48.01
CA GLN A 670 -7.06 -10.85 47.28
C GLN A 670 -6.37 -12.19 47.54
N HIS A 671 -5.32 -12.32 48.34
CA HIS A 671 -4.57 -13.59 48.52
C HIS A 671 -4.20 -14.27 47.19
N VAL A 672 -3.70 -13.50 46.21
CA VAL A 672 -3.30 -13.99 44.88
C VAL A 672 -1.79 -13.89 44.73
N ARG A 673 -1.15 -14.95 44.21
CA ARG A 673 0.25 -14.91 43.79
C ARG A 673 0.35 -14.61 42.30
N ALA A 674 1.42 -13.93 41.90
CA ALA A 674 1.66 -13.46 40.55
C ALA A 674 3.15 -13.52 40.18
N THR A 675 3.48 -13.25 38.93
CA THR A 675 4.86 -13.13 38.45
C THR A 675 5.14 -11.70 38.00
N PHE A 676 6.27 -11.12 38.39
CA PHE A 676 6.67 -9.75 38.04
C PHE A 676 7.92 -9.78 37.17
N CYS A 677 7.78 -9.41 35.90
CA CYS A 677 8.86 -9.25 34.93
C CYS A 677 9.46 -7.86 35.08
N VAL A 678 10.57 -7.79 35.81
CA VAL A 678 11.18 -6.52 36.23
C VAL A 678 12.28 -6.05 35.29
N VAL A 679 12.32 -4.74 35.06
CA VAL A 679 13.35 -4.06 34.26
C VAL A 679 14.54 -3.68 35.15
N GLY A 680 15.76 -4.00 34.72
CA GLY A 680 16.97 -3.85 35.54
C GLY A 680 17.22 -2.43 36.08
N GLU A 681 17.02 -1.39 35.27
CA GLU A 681 17.15 0.00 35.74
C GLU A 681 16.10 0.39 36.78
N GLU A 682 14.90 -0.18 36.70
CA GLU A 682 13.84 0.08 37.69
C GLU A 682 14.10 -0.69 39.00
N VAL A 683 14.70 -1.89 38.93
CA VAL A 683 15.16 -2.64 40.10
C VAL A 683 16.17 -1.82 40.93
N GLU A 684 17.09 -1.09 40.28
CA GLU A 684 18.04 -0.22 40.97
C GLU A 684 17.36 0.98 41.65
N LYS A 685 16.28 1.50 41.06
CA LYS A 685 15.52 2.64 41.62
C LYS A 685 14.61 2.23 42.76
N TYR A 686 14.00 1.05 42.69
CA TYR A 686 13.01 0.57 43.66
C TYR A 686 13.37 -0.80 44.27
N PRO A 687 14.57 -0.98 44.87
CA PRO A 687 15.00 -2.28 45.39
C PRO A 687 14.13 -2.78 46.55
N ASP A 688 13.49 -1.87 47.30
CA ASP A 688 12.55 -2.24 48.37
C ASP A 688 11.27 -2.90 47.84
N LEU A 689 10.79 -2.47 46.67
CA LEU A 689 9.63 -3.11 46.04
C LEU A 689 9.98 -4.51 45.54
N VAL A 690 11.19 -4.72 45.02
CA VAL A 690 11.66 -6.06 44.63
C VAL A 690 11.77 -6.99 45.85
N ARG A 691 12.30 -6.49 46.97
CA ARG A 691 12.28 -7.22 48.26
C ARG A 691 10.86 -7.57 48.69
N ARG A 692 9.93 -6.62 48.55
CA ARG A 692 8.51 -6.80 48.91
C ARG A 692 7.83 -7.86 48.04
N ILE A 693 8.01 -7.82 46.71
CA ILE A 693 7.53 -8.84 45.76
C ILE A 693 7.90 -10.25 46.26
N VAL A 694 9.18 -10.45 46.62
CA VAL A 694 9.68 -11.75 47.08
C VAL A 694 9.15 -12.10 48.48
N ALA A 695 9.14 -11.15 49.42
CA ALA A 695 8.68 -11.36 50.79
C ALA A 695 7.19 -11.76 50.87
N GLU A 696 6.36 -11.24 49.97
CA GLU A 696 4.94 -11.57 49.85
C GLU A 696 4.67 -12.86 49.05
N GLY A 697 5.73 -13.52 48.57
CA GLY A 697 5.66 -14.85 47.94
C GLY A 697 5.34 -14.84 46.45
N HIS A 698 5.50 -13.71 45.76
CA HIS A 698 5.41 -13.60 44.31
C HIS A 698 6.70 -14.09 43.63
N VAL A 699 6.63 -14.29 42.31
CA VAL A 699 7.74 -14.81 41.52
C VAL A 699 8.37 -13.70 40.68
N LEU A 700 9.70 -13.63 40.65
CA LEU A 700 10.42 -12.71 39.78
C LEU A 700 10.62 -13.29 38.38
N CYS A 701 10.63 -12.40 37.41
CA CYS A 701 10.92 -12.62 36.00
C CYS A 701 11.87 -11.51 35.55
N ASN A 702 12.84 -11.85 34.71
CA ASN A 702 13.76 -10.89 34.13
C ASN A 702 13.12 -10.26 32.87
N HIS A 703 13.16 -8.93 32.75
CA HIS A 703 12.59 -8.21 31.62
C HIS A 703 13.60 -7.27 30.94
N SER A 704 14.84 -7.73 30.77
CA SER A 704 15.98 -6.96 30.23
C SER A 704 16.45 -5.81 31.12
N TRP A 705 17.56 -5.16 30.75
CA TRP A 705 18.16 -4.07 31.53
C TRP A 705 17.38 -2.77 31.42
N LYS A 706 17.13 -2.33 30.18
CA LYS A 706 16.56 -1.01 29.82
C LYS A 706 15.20 -1.10 29.11
N HIS A 707 14.62 -2.29 29.03
CA HIS A 707 13.47 -2.56 28.16
C HIS A 707 13.83 -2.40 26.65
N ASP A 708 15.03 -2.85 26.28
CA ASP A 708 15.51 -2.82 24.88
C ASP A 708 14.95 -4.00 24.06
N ASP A 709 14.91 -3.87 22.72
CA ASP A 709 14.51 -4.98 21.82
C ASP A 709 15.64 -6.01 21.68
N LEU A 710 15.72 -6.92 22.64
CA LEU A 710 16.73 -7.99 22.70
C LEU A 710 16.62 -8.98 21.53
N GLY A 711 15.49 -9.05 20.83
CA GLY A 711 15.30 -9.94 19.69
C GLY A 711 16.15 -9.56 18.48
N ARG A 712 16.63 -8.32 18.42
CA ARG A 712 17.52 -7.81 17.36
C ARG A 712 19.01 -7.96 17.68
N LEU A 713 19.33 -8.28 18.92
CA LEU A 713 20.70 -8.41 19.40
C LEU A 713 21.28 -9.80 19.07
N SER A 714 22.62 -9.89 19.05
CA SER A 714 23.28 -11.18 19.02
C SER A 714 23.00 -11.97 20.31
N ALA A 715 23.18 -13.29 20.29
CA ALA A 715 22.98 -14.12 21.48
C ALA A 715 23.87 -13.68 22.65
N ALA A 716 25.11 -13.26 22.37
CA ALA A 716 26.05 -12.80 23.40
C ALA A 716 25.60 -11.46 24.03
N GLU A 717 25.13 -10.52 23.22
CA GLU A 717 24.60 -9.24 23.70
C GLU A 717 23.31 -9.44 24.51
N ALA A 718 22.39 -10.28 24.03
CA ALA A 718 21.18 -10.62 24.78
C ALA A 718 21.50 -11.35 26.09
N SER A 719 22.44 -12.30 26.11
CA SER A 719 22.89 -12.95 27.34
C SER A 719 23.51 -11.96 28.32
N ALA A 720 24.32 -11.00 27.84
CA ALA A 720 24.95 -10.01 28.69
C ALA A 720 23.92 -9.07 29.32
N ASP A 721 22.89 -8.67 28.56
CA ASP A 721 21.79 -7.83 29.05
C ASP A 721 20.96 -8.54 30.13
N ILE A 722 20.51 -9.78 29.84
CA ILE A 722 19.74 -10.59 30.79
C ILE A 722 20.55 -10.82 32.08
N ALA A 723 21.82 -11.20 31.96
CA ALA A 723 22.70 -11.41 33.13
C ALA A 723 22.92 -10.12 33.95
N ARG A 724 22.88 -8.95 33.32
CA ARG A 724 23.00 -7.67 34.02
C ARG A 724 21.76 -7.38 34.88
N THR A 725 20.57 -7.64 34.36
CA THR A 725 19.32 -7.52 35.13
C THR A 725 19.28 -8.51 36.30
N ASP A 726 19.72 -9.74 36.08
CA ASP A 726 19.87 -10.71 37.16
C ASP A 726 20.82 -10.20 38.27
N ALA A 727 21.92 -9.56 37.90
CA ALA A 727 22.85 -9.00 38.87
C ALA A 727 22.21 -7.90 39.72
N ALA A 728 21.38 -7.02 39.14
CA ALA A 728 20.63 -6.01 39.90
C ALA A 728 19.58 -6.66 40.82
N ILE A 729 18.86 -7.68 40.35
CA ILE A 729 17.91 -8.44 41.18
C ILE A 729 18.64 -9.12 42.36
N ALA A 730 19.79 -9.74 42.10
CA ALA A 730 20.60 -10.39 43.13
C ALA A 730 21.17 -9.39 44.15
N ALA A 731 21.45 -8.14 43.73
CA ALA A 731 21.86 -7.08 44.65
C ALA A 731 20.70 -6.63 45.55
N ALA A 732 19.47 -6.58 45.03
CA ALA A 732 18.28 -6.23 45.81
C ALA A 732 17.84 -7.36 46.77
N VAL A 733 17.91 -8.62 46.30
CA VAL A 733 17.52 -9.83 47.04
C VAL A 733 18.54 -10.96 46.82
N PRO A 734 19.62 -11.01 47.62
CA PRO A 734 20.66 -12.02 47.46
C PRO A 734 20.16 -13.46 47.58
N GLY A 735 20.57 -14.33 46.67
CA GLY A 735 20.19 -15.76 46.67
C GLY A 735 18.77 -16.05 46.19
N VAL A 736 18.05 -15.05 45.65
CA VAL A 736 16.73 -15.28 45.04
C VAL A 736 16.85 -16.10 43.75
N THR A 737 15.81 -16.84 43.42
CA THR A 737 15.68 -17.52 42.12
C THR A 737 14.84 -16.68 41.17
N VAL A 738 15.33 -16.45 39.95
CA VAL A 738 14.59 -15.77 38.87
C VAL A 738 14.21 -16.79 37.80
N PRO A 739 13.05 -17.46 37.92
CA PRO A 739 12.73 -18.60 37.08
C PRO A 739 12.34 -18.28 35.64
N PHE A 740 12.04 -17.02 35.34
CA PHE A 740 11.48 -16.62 34.05
C PHE A 740 12.27 -15.48 33.42
N PHE A 741 12.27 -15.45 32.09
CA PHE A 741 12.72 -14.32 31.29
C PHE A 741 11.64 -13.98 30.28
N ARG A 742 11.25 -12.72 30.19
CA ARG A 742 10.36 -12.19 29.18
C ARG A 742 11.13 -11.19 28.33
N ALA A 743 11.19 -11.43 27.02
CA ALA A 743 11.79 -10.46 26.11
C ALA A 743 10.85 -9.25 25.96
N PRO A 744 11.35 -8.01 26.11
CA PRO A 744 10.58 -6.80 25.81
C PRO A 744 9.90 -6.86 24.45
N PHE A 745 8.70 -6.28 24.36
CA PHE A 745 7.86 -6.26 23.15
C PHE A 745 7.47 -7.65 22.60
N GLY A 746 7.72 -8.75 23.34
CA GLY A 746 7.59 -10.11 22.83
C GLY A 746 8.59 -10.44 21.71
N SER A 747 9.70 -9.68 21.61
CA SER A 747 10.71 -9.83 20.56
C SER A 747 11.80 -10.83 20.96
N TRP A 748 11.58 -12.10 20.65
CA TRP A 748 12.35 -13.23 21.20
C TRP A 748 13.67 -13.55 20.51
N GLY A 749 13.84 -13.22 19.22
CA GLY A 749 15.06 -13.48 18.41
C GLY A 749 15.95 -14.63 18.88
N LYS A 750 17.19 -14.33 19.26
CA LYS A 750 18.09 -15.27 19.96
C LYS A 750 18.00 -15.15 21.49
N SER A 751 17.27 -14.17 22.02
CA SER A 751 17.17 -13.89 23.45
C SER A 751 16.41 -14.97 24.22
N ALA A 752 15.45 -15.67 23.59
CA ALA A 752 14.78 -16.82 24.23
C ALA A 752 15.74 -17.96 24.58
N MET A 753 16.68 -18.29 23.68
CA MET A 753 17.70 -19.30 23.94
C MET A 753 18.75 -18.76 24.91
N ALA A 754 19.16 -17.50 24.77
CA ALA A 754 20.10 -16.84 25.68
C ALA A 754 19.59 -16.86 27.14
N GLY A 755 18.32 -16.51 27.37
CA GLY A 755 17.71 -16.59 28.69
C GLY A 755 17.59 -18.03 29.20
N THR A 756 17.28 -18.98 28.30
CA THR A 756 17.25 -20.42 28.66
C THR A 756 18.62 -20.95 29.08
N ASP A 757 19.68 -20.52 28.40
CA ASP A 757 21.07 -20.89 28.71
C ASP A 757 21.54 -20.29 30.05
N LEU A 758 20.97 -19.15 30.45
CA LEU A 758 21.14 -18.54 31.78
C LEU A 758 20.23 -19.16 32.85
N GLY A 759 19.39 -20.12 32.49
CA GLY A 759 18.56 -20.86 33.44
C GLY A 759 17.14 -20.30 33.62
N HIS A 760 16.70 -19.37 32.78
CA HIS A 760 15.33 -18.85 32.79
C HIS A 760 14.42 -19.61 31.84
N THR A 761 13.20 -19.89 32.27
CA THR A 761 12.13 -20.32 31.38
C THR A 761 11.62 -19.10 30.58
N PRO A 762 11.65 -19.10 29.23
CA PRO A 762 11.04 -18.01 28.47
C PRO A 762 9.55 -17.92 28.78
N LEU A 763 9.05 -16.73 29.12
CA LEU A 763 7.68 -16.50 29.58
C LEU A 763 6.89 -15.64 28.60
N GLY A 764 5.97 -16.27 27.86
CA GLY A 764 5.04 -15.59 26.96
C GLY A 764 3.67 -15.37 27.61
N TRP A 765 2.68 -15.05 26.80
CA TRP A 765 1.28 -14.86 27.21
C TRP A 765 0.32 -15.29 26.09
N VAL A 766 -0.94 -15.50 26.45
CA VAL A 766 -2.05 -15.77 25.51
C VAL A 766 -3.25 -14.85 25.74
N VAL A 767 -3.17 -13.99 26.76
CA VAL A 767 -4.15 -12.94 27.03
C VAL A 767 -3.38 -11.64 27.19
N ASP A 768 -3.71 -10.67 26.35
CA ASP A 768 -3.16 -9.31 26.36
C ASP A 768 -4.32 -8.31 26.23
N PRO A 769 -4.60 -7.50 27.26
CA PRO A 769 -5.66 -6.52 27.19
C PRO A 769 -5.24 -5.21 26.50
N ASP A 770 -3.99 -5.08 26.05
CA ASP A 770 -3.40 -3.82 25.60
C ASP A 770 -3.57 -2.69 26.64
N ASP A 771 -3.37 -2.99 27.92
CA ASP A 771 -3.58 -2.03 29.01
C ASP A 771 -2.59 -0.85 28.98
N TRP A 772 -1.40 -1.07 28.41
CA TRP A 772 -0.43 -0.03 28.09
C TRP A 772 -0.95 1.09 27.16
N LEU A 773 -2.04 0.85 26.40
CA LEU A 773 -2.70 1.88 25.57
C LEU A 773 -3.68 2.78 26.34
N LEU A 774 -3.87 2.54 27.65
CA LEU A 774 -4.81 3.28 28.51
C LEU A 774 -6.27 3.31 27.99
N PRO A 775 -6.87 2.16 27.59
CA PRO A 775 -8.19 2.12 26.94
C PRO A 775 -9.39 2.27 27.90
N GLY A 776 -9.14 2.38 29.21
CA GLY A 776 -10.13 2.43 30.29
C GLY A 776 -10.24 1.10 31.05
N ALA A 777 -10.47 1.16 32.37
CA ALA A 777 -10.50 0.00 33.26
C ALA A 777 -11.53 -1.07 32.86
N ASP A 778 -12.72 -0.65 32.41
CA ASP A 778 -13.76 -1.58 31.97
C ASP A 778 -13.36 -2.31 30.67
N VAL A 779 -12.69 -1.61 29.75
CA VAL A 779 -12.21 -2.20 28.50
C VAL A 779 -11.09 -3.22 28.77
N ILE A 780 -10.18 -2.90 29.70
CA ILE A 780 -9.12 -3.82 30.13
C ILE A 780 -9.74 -5.09 30.73
N ALA A 781 -10.66 -4.96 31.68
CA ALA A 781 -11.32 -6.09 32.33
C ALA A 781 -12.09 -6.96 31.32
N ASP A 782 -12.85 -6.34 30.41
CA ASP A 782 -13.61 -7.02 29.35
C ASP A 782 -12.69 -7.79 28.40
N ARG A 783 -11.55 -7.22 28.01
CA ARG A 783 -10.59 -7.87 27.12
C ARG A 783 -9.96 -9.08 27.79
N ILE A 784 -9.57 -8.96 29.06
CA ILE A 784 -9.05 -10.10 29.83
C ILE A 784 -10.12 -11.20 29.87
N GLU A 785 -11.36 -10.91 30.25
CA GLU A 785 -12.42 -11.92 30.34
C GLU A 785 -12.73 -12.60 29.00
N LYS A 786 -12.80 -11.83 27.89
CA LYS A 786 -13.13 -12.38 26.56
C LYS A 786 -12.04 -13.28 26.01
N GLN A 787 -10.78 -12.99 26.33
CA GLN A 787 -9.63 -13.80 25.89
C GLN A 787 -9.31 -14.95 26.86
N LEU A 788 -9.88 -14.93 28.07
CA LEU A 788 -9.50 -15.85 29.14
C LEU A 788 -9.86 -17.30 28.78
N GLN A 789 -8.82 -18.15 28.75
CA GLN A 789 -8.94 -19.59 28.56
C GLN A 789 -8.30 -20.35 29.73
N PRO A 790 -8.73 -21.59 30.03
CA PRO A 790 -8.14 -22.39 31.08
C PRO A 790 -6.62 -22.49 30.92
N ARG A 791 -5.92 -22.26 32.03
CA ARG A 791 -4.47 -22.21 32.17
C ARG A 791 -3.80 -21.00 31.53
N ALA A 792 -4.50 -19.95 31.12
CA ALA A 792 -3.88 -18.81 30.44
C ALA A 792 -2.81 -18.10 31.30
N VAL A 793 -1.71 -17.69 30.66
CA VAL A 793 -0.84 -16.62 31.18
C VAL A 793 -1.38 -15.29 30.65
N VAL A 794 -1.73 -14.40 31.58
CA VAL A 794 -2.26 -13.06 31.34
C VAL A 794 -1.13 -12.04 31.55
N LEU A 795 -0.86 -11.24 30.53
CA LEU A 795 0.07 -10.11 30.60
C LEU A 795 -0.70 -8.84 30.89
N VAL A 796 -0.21 -8.07 31.86
CA VAL A 796 -0.63 -6.70 32.20
C VAL A 796 0.62 -5.94 32.64
N HIS A 797 0.55 -4.62 32.78
CA HIS A 797 1.71 -3.79 33.10
C HIS A 797 1.57 -3.14 34.49
N ASP A 798 2.64 -3.15 35.27
CA ASP A 798 2.73 -2.43 36.56
C ASP A 798 3.81 -1.34 36.57
N GLY A 799 4.48 -1.09 35.44
CA GLY A 799 5.38 0.03 35.21
C GLY A 799 5.33 0.53 33.76
N GLY A 800 6.31 1.32 33.33
CA GLY A 800 6.39 1.81 31.93
C GLY A 800 5.44 2.97 31.58
N GLY A 801 4.85 3.64 32.57
CA GLY A 801 3.92 4.75 32.39
C GLY A 801 2.80 4.78 33.45
N GLU A 802 1.73 5.52 33.17
CA GLU A 802 0.51 5.55 34.00
C GLU A 802 -0.16 4.16 34.02
N ARG A 803 -0.57 3.65 35.20
CA ARG A 803 -1.22 2.33 35.35
C ARG A 803 -2.46 2.34 36.24
N ASP A 804 -3.05 3.50 36.49
CA ASP A 804 -4.27 3.64 37.32
C ASP A 804 -5.42 2.78 36.80
N GLN A 805 -5.61 2.77 35.47
CA GLN A 805 -6.67 1.98 34.83
C GLN A 805 -6.44 0.47 34.94
N THR A 806 -5.18 0.01 34.91
CA THR A 806 -4.82 -1.40 35.09
C THR A 806 -5.10 -1.84 36.53
N VAL A 807 -4.67 -1.05 37.51
CA VAL A 807 -4.94 -1.32 38.94
C VAL A 807 -6.44 -1.36 39.20
N GLU A 808 -7.21 -0.41 38.66
CA GLU A 808 -8.66 -0.37 38.80
C GLU A 808 -9.34 -1.58 38.12
N ALA A 809 -8.92 -1.95 36.92
CA ALA A 809 -9.45 -3.12 36.21
C ALA A 809 -9.25 -4.40 37.01
N LEU A 810 -8.03 -4.61 37.54
CA LEU A 810 -7.70 -5.79 38.35
C LEU A 810 -8.45 -5.81 39.68
N THR A 811 -8.65 -4.65 40.31
CA THR A 811 -9.44 -4.49 41.54
C THR A 811 -10.87 -5.01 41.35
N ARG A 812 -11.47 -4.75 40.17
CA ARG A 812 -12.82 -5.23 39.83
C ARG A 812 -12.81 -6.69 39.38
N LEU A 813 -11.81 -7.07 38.59
CA LEU A 813 -11.79 -8.34 37.85
C LEU A 813 -11.40 -9.53 38.74
N ILE A 814 -10.39 -9.40 39.60
CA ILE A 814 -9.89 -10.53 40.41
C ILE A 814 -11.00 -11.13 41.29
N PRO A 815 -11.79 -10.33 42.06
CA PRO A 815 -12.91 -10.87 42.84
C PRO A 815 -13.99 -11.52 41.96
N LYS A 816 -14.24 -10.96 40.77
CA LYS A 816 -15.23 -11.48 39.81
C LYS A 816 -14.82 -12.85 39.27
N LEU A 817 -13.57 -13.01 38.84
CA LEU A 817 -13.03 -14.28 38.35
C LEU A 817 -13.04 -15.36 39.44
N LYS A 818 -12.71 -15.01 40.69
CA LYS A 818 -12.83 -15.94 41.82
C LYS A 818 -14.25 -16.43 42.03
N LYS A 819 -15.25 -15.54 41.97
CA LYS A 819 -16.68 -15.91 42.05
C LYS A 819 -17.12 -16.83 40.91
N GLN A 820 -16.48 -16.72 39.74
CA GLN A 820 -16.71 -17.59 38.59
C GLN A 820 -15.96 -18.93 38.67
N GLY A 821 -15.20 -19.20 39.73
CA GLY A 821 -14.48 -20.45 39.94
C GLY A 821 -13.04 -20.48 39.43
N TRP A 822 -12.51 -19.35 38.94
CA TRP A 822 -11.11 -19.26 38.54
C TRP A 822 -10.17 -19.30 39.74
N THR A 823 -9.09 -20.04 39.59
CA THR A 823 -7.98 -20.05 40.55
C THR A 823 -6.74 -19.42 39.94
N PHE A 824 -5.95 -18.74 40.78
CA PHE A 824 -4.74 -18.06 40.34
C PHE A 824 -3.53 -18.92 40.69
N ASP A 825 -2.70 -19.19 39.69
CA ASP A 825 -1.54 -20.07 39.76
C ASP A 825 -0.33 -19.40 39.07
N LEU A 826 0.82 -20.06 39.10
CA LEU A 826 2.03 -19.56 38.46
C LEU A 826 2.23 -20.17 37.06
N PRO A 827 2.96 -19.48 36.16
CA PRO A 827 3.31 -20.03 34.86
C PRO A 827 4.08 -21.36 34.99
N GLU A 828 3.95 -22.22 33.98
CA GLU A 828 4.67 -23.49 33.91
C GLU A 828 6.18 -23.29 33.78
N ARG A 829 7.00 -24.07 34.50
CA ARG A 829 8.46 -23.99 34.42
C ARG A 829 9.01 -25.12 33.56
N THR A 830 9.87 -24.80 32.61
CA THR A 830 10.50 -25.78 31.70
C THR A 830 12.01 -25.93 31.97
N VAL A 831 12.58 -25.02 32.75
CA VAL A 831 13.99 -25.01 33.16
C VAL A 831 14.08 -24.99 34.68
N HIS A 832 15.04 -25.73 35.24
CA HIS A 832 15.39 -25.66 36.65
C HIS A 832 16.37 -24.50 36.88
N SER A 833 15.84 -23.37 37.32
CA SER A 833 16.63 -22.17 37.62
C SER A 833 17.40 -22.32 38.93
N GLN A 834 18.68 -21.94 38.91
CA GLN A 834 19.52 -21.91 40.10
C GLN A 834 19.34 -20.58 40.86
N PRO A 835 19.55 -20.56 42.19
CA PRO A 835 19.66 -19.31 42.93
C PRO A 835 20.72 -18.41 42.31
N LEU A 836 20.41 -17.12 42.14
CA LEU A 836 21.39 -16.18 41.60
C LEU A 836 22.59 -16.05 42.56
N PRO A 837 23.82 -15.88 42.03
CA PRO A 837 25.02 -15.79 42.86
C PRO A 837 24.91 -14.65 43.87
N THR A 838 25.42 -14.86 45.08
CA THR A 838 25.66 -13.76 46.01
C THR A 838 26.80 -12.91 45.44
N ALA A 839 26.47 -11.73 44.91
CA ALA A 839 27.50 -10.81 44.42
C ALA A 839 28.49 -10.49 45.56
N PRO A 840 29.82 -10.48 45.32
CA PRO A 840 30.76 -10.00 46.31
C PRO A 840 30.51 -8.51 46.57
N VAL A 841 30.21 -8.15 47.81
CA VAL A 841 30.12 -6.75 48.26
C VAL A 841 31.50 -6.12 48.08
N LYS A 842 31.68 -5.34 47.02
CA LYS A 842 32.84 -4.44 46.91
C LYS A 842 32.52 -3.17 47.72
N PRO A 843 33.40 -2.75 48.65
CA PRO A 843 33.19 -1.55 49.44
C PRO A 843 33.28 -0.30 48.56
N THR A 844 32.34 0.60 48.76
CA THR A 844 32.37 1.98 48.29
C THR A 844 33.69 2.64 48.69
N PRO A 845 34.40 3.36 47.81
CA PRO A 845 35.56 4.13 48.25
C PRO A 845 35.10 5.30 49.13
N SER A 846 35.57 5.34 50.37
CA SER A 846 35.46 6.51 51.25
C SER A 846 36.73 7.36 51.19
N GLY A 847 36.54 8.67 51.35
CA GLY A 847 37.58 9.71 51.48
C GLY A 847 37.31 10.86 50.50
N SER A 848 37.07 12.12 50.91
CA SER A 848 37.56 12.82 52.08
C SER A 848 36.75 14.09 52.39
N THR A 849 36.44 14.25 53.68
CA THR A 849 36.33 15.50 54.48
C THR A 849 35.28 16.57 54.16
N SER A 850 34.29 16.66 55.06
CA SER A 850 33.56 17.88 55.41
C SER A 850 34.48 18.95 56.02
N PRO A 851 34.07 20.23 55.96
CA PRO A 851 34.12 21.12 57.11
C PRO A 851 32.69 21.49 57.54
N SER A 852 32.50 21.62 58.86
CA SER A 852 31.25 22.04 59.51
C SER A 852 31.33 23.54 59.89
N PRO A 853 30.31 24.20 60.48
CA PRO A 853 29.31 25.03 59.79
C PRO A 853 29.22 26.47 60.34
N ALA A 854 28.54 27.40 59.62
CA ALA A 854 27.73 28.53 60.16
C ALA A 854 26.99 29.26 58.99
N PRO A 855 26.03 30.19 59.23
CA PRO A 855 24.65 30.09 58.70
C PRO A 855 24.28 31.19 57.66
N ASP A 856 23.04 31.11 57.15
CA ASP A 856 22.18 32.11 56.44
C ASP A 856 22.53 33.60 56.68
N PRO A 857 22.20 34.59 55.80
CA PRO A 857 20.94 34.69 55.03
C PRO A 857 20.95 35.45 53.65
N GLY A 858 20.01 35.12 52.75
CA GLY A 858 19.47 35.99 51.65
C GLY A 858 20.47 36.66 50.68
N PRO A 859 20.09 37.60 49.77
CA PRO A 859 18.76 38.14 49.46
C PRO A 859 18.49 38.26 47.92
N SER A 860 17.53 39.14 47.63
CA SER A 860 16.87 39.57 46.41
C SER A 860 17.70 40.19 45.27
N THR A 861 17.04 40.24 44.10
CA THR A 861 17.00 41.33 43.08
C THR A 861 18.17 41.58 42.12
N SER A 862 17.91 41.22 40.87
CA SER A 862 17.85 42.11 39.67
C SER A 862 19.13 42.64 38.98
N VAL A 863 18.99 42.68 37.64
CA VAL A 863 19.60 43.56 36.62
C VAL A 863 20.83 43.05 35.82
N LYS A 864 20.53 42.76 34.54
CA LYS A 864 21.27 42.95 33.24
C LYS A 864 22.47 43.95 33.20
N PRO A 865 23.15 44.17 32.05
CA PRO A 865 23.62 43.25 30.98
C PRO A 865 25.04 43.61 30.43
N ALA A 866 25.46 42.87 29.39
CA ALA A 866 26.47 43.23 28.35
C ALA A 866 27.93 43.28 28.82
N ASP A 867 28.98 43.00 28.04
CA ASP A 867 29.21 43.05 26.59
C ASP A 867 30.58 42.38 26.30
N SER A 868 30.81 41.99 25.05
CA SER A 868 32.11 41.73 24.39
C SER A 868 32.99 40.60 24.98
N GLY A 869 33.75 39.82 24.23
CA GLY A 869 34.11 39.84 22.83
C GLY A 869 35.43 39.07 22.66
N ARG A 870 35.56 38.39 21.52
CA ARG A 870 36.81 37.98 20.83
C ARG A 870 37.69 36.86 21.41
N GLY A 871 37.88 35.87 20.53
CA GLY A 871 39.19 35.30 20.16
C GLY A 871 39.64 34.11 21.00
N ALA A 872 40.44 33.17 20.51
CA ALA A 872 40.87 32.82 19.16
C ALA A 872 41.58 31.45 19.28
N SER A 873 41.61 30.72 18.16
CA SER A 873 42.66 29.78 17.75
C SER A 873 42.88 28.51 18.61
N SER A 874 42.69 27.35 17.99
CA SER A 874 43.79 26.47 17.49
C SER A 874 44.09 25.37 18.50
N ALA A 875 44.46 24.14 18.17
CA ALA A 875 44.65 23.42 16.91
C ALA A 875 44.86 21.94 17.26
N ALA A 876 44.71 21.08 16.26
CA ALA A 876 45.32 19.75 16.10
C ALA A 876 44.97 18.66 17.13
N GLY A 877 44.75 17.40 16.74
CA GLY A 877 44.90 16.72 15.46
C GLY A 877 44.60 15.23 15.67
N GLY A 878 44.29 14.51 14.59
CA GLY A 878 44.02 13.08 14.59
C GLY A 878 42.93 12.71 13.60
#